data_AF-A0A8T5TES0-F1
#
_entry.id   AF-A0A8T5TES0-F1
#
_cell.length_a   1.000
_cell.length_b   1.000
_cell.length_c   1.000
_cell.angle_alpha   90.00
_cell.angle_beta   90.00
_cell.angle_gamma   90.00
#
_symmetry.space_group_name_H-M   'P 1'
#
loop_
_entity.id
_entity.type
_entity.pdbx_description
1 polymer ?
#
loop_
_entity_poly.entity_id
_entity_poly.type
_entity_poly.pdbx_seq_one_letter_code
_entity_poly.pdbx_strand_id
1 'polypeptide(L)'
;MKYTKYRVLILIFLITGNLLSYTYFISIYRLDFTHNIHHNFLKGSSIKYNNITIISDDWTLWNNGTGIPLNLNPNFGAPDMAIDNSGTIHIVWVDETIGLWGGGDSDFEIMYAFSPDGVVWTNATVISDDWTRWNNGWSYNPSIAVDNSGRTHIVWVDKTIGLWGGGESDFEIMYTSSSDGVVWTNATVISDGYNGTYWNNGNCQEPSIIVDNSGTIHVVWADETEGEWGGGTSDSEIMYISSSDGVIWSNVTIISDDNSHWNDEISLNPSIVADTNNTTHVIWEDETDGIWGNEIEIMYTSSADGIVWSNATVISDGYNGTYWDGNWSYRSKIAISKFNNLYAIWCNVPGGYGQYVDIKYSSNLGSGWSNATIIADTVAMWNSSISNGPDIAVDSNETIHVVWDVLDDGSSLDYLEIVYSSNSSDGWTTPKVISDNEENWNDGASFFPSIAIGINNSVHIIWEDETDGIWGTDREVMFVSINKLDPRYPPGNKFPIFLITVLSVGLPILIASITVISHTIYKQEYINKIKRRITYYSKGAHRLTIEDVLENEKRKKIIDVILINPGVHFSELKRKTKIAYGNLVWHLEILDKYHVIKKKTMEQYVVYFPYFDKNPISNIDLKLQKSEFTLRILKIIEDNPGIWNSKIAQTTNISRKTIEYHIRKLIDLKLIHGIKKGNKKILYPNFKAEFFNGKKE
;
A
#
# COMPACT_ATOMS: atom_id res chain seq x y z
N MET A 1 9.56 -22.85 18.15
CA MET A 1 10.43 -23.87 17.51
C MET A 1 9.92 -24.25 16.09
N LYS A 2 9.69 -23.26 15.21
CA LYS A 2 9.22 -23.48 13.82
C LYS A 2 10.10 -22.83 12.72
N TYR A 3 11.10 -22.02 13.09
CA TYR A 3 11.94 -21.27 12.14
C TYR A 3 13.20 -22.00 11.63
N THR A 4 13.51 -23.20 12.13
CA THR A 4 14.78 -23.90 11.78
C THR A 4 14.63 -24.92 10.66
N LYS A 5 13.41 -25.34 10.29
CA LYS A 5 13.18 -26.30 9.19
C LYS A 5 13.22 -25.63 7.80
N TYR A 6 12.81 -24.36 7.68
CA TYR A 6 12.76 -23.64 6.41
C TYR A 6 14.14 -23.27 5.84
N ARG A 7 15.14 -23.03 6.70
CA ARG A 7 16.52 -22.74 6.27
C ARG A 7 17.25 -23.95 5.67
N VAL A 8 16.85 -25.18 5.99
CA VAL A 8 17.48 -26.39 5.46
C VAL A 8 16.90 -26.77 4.10
N LEU A 9 15.60 -26.53 3.86
CA LEU A 9 14.97 -26.78 2.56
C LEU A 9 15.43 -25.80 1.47
N ILE A 10 15.55 -24.51 1.80
CA ILE A 10 16.07 -23.50 0.85
C ILE A 10 17.55 -23.77 0.51
N LEU A 11 18.32 -24.31 1.46
CA LEU A 11 19.73 -24.68 1.21
C LEU A 11 19.87 -25.93 0.33
N ILE A 12 18.95 -26.90 0.43
CA ILE A 12 18.96 -28.10 -0.43
C ILE A 12 18.54 -27.75 -1.86
N PHE A 13 17.61 -26.80 -2.03
CA PHE A 13 17.13 -26.35 -3.34
C PHE A 13 18.19 -25.55 -4.13
N LEU A 14 19.06 -24.82 -3.43
CA LEU A 14 20.16 -24.06 -4.04
C LEU A 14 21.40 -24.91 -4.40
N ILE A 15 21.50 -26.15 -3.91
CA ILE A 15 22.70 -26.98 -4.08
C ILE A 15 22.60 -28.00 -5.24
N THR A 16 21.40 -28.39 -5.68
CA THR A 16 21.25 -29.54 -6.60
C THR A 16 21.18 -29.20 -8.10
N GLY A 17 21.14 -27.93 -8.50
CA GLY A 17 21.44 -27.44 -9.85
C GLY A 17 21.17 -28.41 -11.02
N ASN A 18 19.93 -28.88 -11.18
CA ASN A 18 19.56 -29.82 -12.25
C ASN A 18 18.35 -29.27 -13.01
N LEU A 19 18.59 -28.78 -14.22
CA LEU A 19 17.58 -28.16 -15.10
C LEU A 19 16.77 -29.17 -15.94
N LEU A 20 16.95 -30.47 -15.75
CA LEU A 20 16.36 -31.52 -16.61
C LEU A 20 15.14 -32.26 -16.01
N SER A 21 14.64 -31.86 -14.84
CA SER A 21 13.46 -32.50 -14.23
C SER A 21 12.15 -31.73 -14.37
N TYR A 22 12.14 -30.53 -14.98
CA TYR A 22 10.93 -29.71 -15.06
C TYR A 22 9.87 -30.29 -16.02
N THR A 23 10.30 -30.95 -17.11
CA THR A 23 9.39 -31.57 -18.09
C THR A 23 8.99 -33.01 -17.75
N TYR A 24 9.73 -33.70 -16.87
CA TYR A 24 9.41 -35.08 -16.49
C TYR A 24 8.51 -35.19 -15.24
N PHE A 25 8.46 -34.14 -14.42
CA PHE A 25 7.66 -34.13 -13.18
C PHE A 25 6.18 -33.78 -13.39
N ILE A 26 5.85 -33.03 -14.46
CA ILE A 26 4.47 -32.64 -14.80
C ILE A 26 3.68 -33.81 -15.43
N SER A 27 4.35 -34.90 -15.84
CA SER A 27 3.71 -36.04 -16.51
C SER A 27 3.22 -37.17 -15.57
N ILE A 28 3.58 -37.18 -14.28
CA ILE A 28 3.36 -38.36 -13.42
C ILE A 28 2.36 -38.14 -12.26
N TYR A 29 1.95 -36.91 -11.96
CA TYR A 29 0.96 -36.64 -10.90
C TYR A 29 -0.31 -35.97 -11.44
N ARG A 30 -1.10 -36.75 -12.20
CA ARG A 30 -2.55 -36.68 -12.11
C ARG A 30 -2.94 -37.49 -10.87
N LEU A 31 -3.50 -36.86 -9.84
CA LEU A 31 -4.49 -37.45 -8.92
C LEU A 31 -4.89 -36.43 -7.84
N ASP A 32 -6.13 -35.98 -7.99
CA ASP A 32 -7.21 -35.83 -7.02
C ASP A 32 -7.07 -34.89 -5.79
N PHE A 33 -7.97 -33.91 -5.87
CA PHE A 33 -8.61 -33.05 -4.88
C PHE A 33 -8.73 -33.54 -3.42
N THR A 34 -8.79 -32.52 -2.56
CA THR A 34 -9.33 -32.42 -1.19
C THR A 34 -8.36 -32.54 -0.01
N HIS A 35 -8.53 -31.55 0.89
CA HIS A 35 -8.12 -31.46 2.29
C HIS A 35 -6.76 -30.82 2.66
N ASN A 36 -6.90 -29.68 3.34
CA ASN A 36 -6.00 -29.01 4.28
C ASN A 36 -4.87 -28.15 3.72
N ILE A 37 -5.22 -26.90 3.39
CA ILE A 37 -4.30 -25.76 3.41
C ILE A 37 -4.36 -25.16 4.82
N HIS A 38 -3.25 -25.18 5.55
CA HIS A 38 -3.04 -24.26 6.68
C HIS A 38 -1.64 -23.65 6.59
N HIS A 39 -1.64 -22.32 6.50
CA HIS A 39 -0.57 -21.38 6.78
C HIS A 39 0.65 -21.39 5.86
N ASN A 40 0.62 -20.51 4.86
CA ASN A 40 1.79 -19.72 4.48
C ASN A 40 1.39 -18.25 4.28
N PHE A 41 2.27 -17.38 4.77
CA PHE A 41 2.33 -15.94 4.54
C PHE A 41 1.89 -15.56 3.12
N LEU A 42 0.83 -14.76 3.01
CA LEU A 42 0.50 -14.05 1.78
C LEU A 42 1.22 -12.69 1.79
N LYS A 43 1.59 -12.24 0.60
CA LYS A 43 1.79 -10.84 0.28
C LYS A 43 0.46 -10.42 -0.35
N GLY A 44 0.06 -9.15 -0.27
CA GLY A 44 -1.11 -8.64 -0.98
C GLY A 44 -1.12 -9.16 -2.41
N SER A 45 -2.21 -9.80 -2.79
CA SER A 45 -2.31 -10.58 -4.01
C SER A 45 -3.23 -9.88 -4.99
N SER A 46 -2.69 -8.94 -5.76
CA SER A 46 -3.35 -8.52 -7.00
C SER A 46 -3.36 -9.70 -7.98
N ILE A 47 -4.53 -10.08 -8.48
CA ILE A 47 -4.65 -11.08 -9.56
C ILE A 47 -5.13 -10.41 -10.83
N LYS A 48 -4.49 -10.81 -11.92
CA LYS A 48 -4.77 -10.31 -13.26
C LYS A 48 -5.66 -11.30 -14.01
N TYR A 49 -6.86 -10.87 -14.38
CA TYR A 49 -7.79 -11.58 -15.25
C TYR A 49 -8.01 -10.74 -16.51
N ASN A 50 -7.74 -11.27 -17.71
CA ASN A 50 -8.12 -10.66 -18.98
C ASN A 50 -7.87 -9.12 -19.11
N ASN A 51 -6.73 -8.64 -18.59
CA ASN A 51 -6.27 -7.23 -18.49
C ASN A 51 -6.84 -6.39 -17.34
N ILE A 52 -7.83 -6.89 -16.62
CA ILE A 52 -8.33 -6.33 -15.37
C ILE A 52 -7.48 -6.86 -14.21
N THR A 53 -7.19 -5.99 -13.24
CA THR A 53 -6.46 -6.33 -12.02
C THR A 53 -7.40 -6.10 -10.84
N ILE A 54 -7.59 -7.13 -10.02
CA ILE A 54 -8.35 -7.03 -8.77
C ILE A 54 -7.44 -6.44 -7.70
N ILE A 55 -7.90 -5.40 -7.01
CA ILE A 55 -7.22 -4.70 -5.92
C ILE A 55 -8.12 -4.82 -4.69
N SER A 56 -8.22 -6.04 -4.15
CA SER A 56 -8.96 -6.32 -2.93
C SER A 56 -8.02 -6.61 -1.76
N ASP A 57 -8.50 -6.37 -0.55
CA ASP A 57 -7.82 -6.55 0.72
C ASP A 57 -7.84 -8.02 1.20
N ASP A 58 -8.56 -8.88 0.49
CA ASP A 58 -9.18 -10.03 1.11
C ASP A 58 -8.20 -11.20 1.38
N TRP A 59 -7.79 -11.29 2.65
CA TRP A 59 -7.02 -12.39 3.23
C TRP A 59 -7.98 -13.39 3.90
N THR A 60 -8.60 -14.22 3.07
CA THR A 60 -9.30 -15.47 3.42
C THR A 60 -10.67 -15.38 4.10
N LEU A 61 -11.71 -15.84 3.40
CA LEU A 61 -12.92 -16.54 3.88
C LEU A 61 -13.59 -15.94 5.13
N TRP A 62 -14.34 -14.85 4.97
CA TRP A 62 -15.32 -14.41 5.96
C TRP A 62 -16.70 -14.23 5.29
N ASN A 63 -17.70 -14.91 5.86
CA ASN A 63 -19.07 -14.94 5.36
C ASN A 63 -19.80 -13.61 5.61
N ASN A 64 -20.35 -13.07 4.53
CA ASN A 64 -21.56 -12.27 4.30
C ASN A 64 -22.22 -11.57 5.50
N GLY A 65 -22.20 -10.24 5.43
CA GLY A 65 -23.24 -9.34 5.95
C GLY A 65 -24.18 -8.92 4.82
N THR A 66 -25.45 -8.67 5.15
CA THR A 66 -26.56 -8.50 4.22
C THR A 66 -26.57 -7.15 3.51
N GLY A 67 -26.76 -7.16 2.18
CA GLY A 67 -26.94 -5.98 1.34
C GLY A 67 -27.88 -4.93 1.94
N ILE A 68 -27.42 -3.68 1.91
CA ILE A 68 -28.14 -2.50 2.35
C ILE A 68 -29.24 -2.18 1.31
N PRO A 69 -30.43 -1.69 1.71
CA PRO A 69 -31.46 -1.26 0.76
C PRO A 69 -30.99 -0.03 -0.02
N LEU A 70 -31.03 -0.12 -1.36
CA LEU A 70 -30.71 0.88 -2.41
C LEU A 70 -31.48 2.22 -2.35
N ASN A 71 -31.72 2.82 -1.19
CA ASN A 71 -32.53 4.05 -1.07
C ASN A 71 -31.89 5.18 -0.24
N LEU A 72 -30.57 5.15 -0.02
CA LEU A 72 -29.83 6.26 0.62
C LEU A 72 -28.57 6.54 -0.19
N ASN A 73 -28.32 7.82 -0.48
CA ASN A 73 -27.23 8.44 -1.24
C ASN A 73 -26.38 7.51 -2.17
N PRO A 74 -26.50 7.63 -3.51
CA PRO A 74 -25.83 6.77 -4.47
C PRO A 74 -24.30 6.87 -4.51
N ASN A 75 -23.63 7.74 -3.75
CA ASN A 75 -22.16 7.86 -3.76
C ASN A 75 -21.45 7.14 -2.61
N PHE A 76 -22.19 6.47 -1.70
CA PHE A 76 -21.75 5.99 -0.37
C PHE A 76 -20.48 5.11 -0.30
N GLY A 77 -19.79 4.80 -1.40
CA GLY A 77 -18.56 4.01 -1.43
C GLY A 77 -17.56 4.33 -2.55
N ALA A 78 -17.85 5.28 -3.44
CA ALA A 78 -17.12 5.42 -4.71
C ALA A 78 -15.59 5.49 -4.53
N PRO A 79 -14.81 4.60 -5.20
CA PRO A 79 -13.37 4.63 -5.11
C PRO A 79 -12.81 5.81 -5.93
N ASP A 80 -11.71 6.39 -5.46
CA ASP A 80 -11.07 7.53 -6.12
C ASP A 80 -9.59 7.27 -6.39
N MET A 81 -9.05 7.90 -7.42
CA MET A 81 -7.70 7.66 -7.92
C MET A 81 -6.96 8.95 -8.29
N ALA A 82 -5.70 9.02 -7.90
CA ALA A 82 -4.78 10.06 -8.33
C ALA A 82 -3.46 9.44 -8.83
N ILE A 83 -2.84 10.10 -9.81
CA ILE A 83 -1.55 9.68 -10.36
C ILE A 83 -0.52 10.77 -10.11
N ASP A 84 0.59 10.40 -9.48
CA ASP A 84 1.67 11.34 -9.18
C ASP A 84 2.55 11.65 -10.40
N ASN A 85 3.40 12.67 -10.27
CA ASN A 85 4.33 13.07 -11.34
C ASN A 85 5.37 11.98 -11.71
N SER A 86 5.53 10.94 -10.90
CA SER A 86 6.38 9.77 -11.19
C SER A 86 5.66 8.68 -11.99
N GLY A 87 4.33 8.79 -12.13
CA GLY A 87 3.46 7.78 -12.74
C GLY A 87 2.98 6.73 -11.73
N THR A 88 3.18 6.94 -10.43
CA THR A 88 2.62 6.09 -9.39
C THR A 88 1.13 6.35 -9.27
N ILE A 89 0.37 5.27 -9.30
CA ILE A 89 -1.09 5.26 -9.20
C ILE A 89 -1.44 5.07 -7.74
N HIS A 90 -2.24 5.97 -7.17
CA HIS A 90 -2.73 5.93 -5.80
C HIS A 90 -4.24 5.77 -5.85
N ILE A 91 -4.77 4.86 -5.04
CA ILE A 91 -6.21 4.62 -4.97
C ILE A 91 -6.68 4.62 -3.51
N VAL A 92 -7.93 5.04 -3.33
CA VAL A 92 -8.66 5.01 -2.06
C VAL A 92 -10.04 4.43 -2.29
N TRP A 93 -10.56 3.69 -1.32
CA TRP A 93 -11.88 3.09 -1.39
C TRP A 93 -12.45 2.87 0.00
N VAL A 94 -13.76 2.60 0.08
CA VAL A 94 -14.44 2.21 1.31
C VAL A 94 -14.40 0.69 1.43
N ASP A 95 -14.09 0.21 2.63
CA ASP A 95 -14.06 -1.20 2.96
C ASP A 95 -15.13 -1.50 4.02
N GLU A 96 -15.96 -2.51 3.74
CA GLU A 96 -17.06 -2.94 4.60
C GLU A 96 -16.71 -4.22 5.39
N THR A 97 -15.46 -4.70 5.30
CA THR A 97 -15.10 -6.00 5.88
C THR A 97 -15.05 -5.94 7.41
N ILE A 98 -15.66 -6.94 8.06
CA ILE A 98 -15.65 -7.11 9.52
C ILE A 98 -14.21 -7.50 9.96
N GLY A 99 -13.36 -6.50 10.16
CA GLY A 99 -11.94 -6.66 10.41
C GLY A 99 -11.50 -6.72 11.88
N LEU A 100 -10.19 -6.86 12.09
CA LEU A 100 -9.52 -6.68 13.40
C LEU A 100 -9.61 -5.25 13.94
N TRP A 101 -10.28 -4.34 13.22
CA TRP A 101 -10.28 -2.90 13.46
C TRP A 101 -11.60 -2.43 14.05
N GLY A 102 -12.77 -2.96 13.67
CA GLY A 102 -13.99 -2.67 14.44
C GLY A 102 -15.27 -3.33 13.98
N GLY A 103 -15.23 -4.57 13.48
CA GLY A 103 -16.39 -5.22 12.85
C GLY A 103 -17.68 -5.37 13.69
N GLY A 104 -18.63 -4.47 13.47
CA GLY A 104 -20.10 -4.67 13.54
C GLY A 104 -20.72 -4.14 12.24
N ASP A 105 -22.04 -4.26 12.04
CA ASP A 105 -22.77 -3.77 10.83
C ASP A 105 -22.74 -2.23 10.65
N SER A 106 -21.74 -1.55 11.21
CA SER A 106 -21.71 -0.09 11.37
C SER A 106 -20.32 0.53 11.48
N ASP A 107 -19.27 -0.07 10.91
CA ASP A 107 -17.93 0.51 10.84
C ASP A 107 -17.48 0.34 9.38
N PHE A 108 -17.26 1.45 8.69
CA PHE A 108 -16.79 1.48 7.30
C PHE A 108 -15.45 2.19 7.31
N GLU A 109 -14.46 1.63 6.63
CA GLU A 109 -13.07 2.06 6.76
C GLU A 109 -12.54 2.56 5.42
N ILE A 110 -11.77 3.64 5.46
CA ILE A 110 -11.08 4.11 4.25
C ILE A 110 -9.78 3.34 4.10
N MET A 111 -9.65 2.69 2.96
CA MET A 111 -8.49 1.94 2.56
C MET A 111 -7.65 2.70 1.53
N TYR A 112 -6.37 2.35 1.49
CA TYR A 112 -5.41 2.93 0.56
C TYR A 112 -4.45 1.89 0.02
N ALA A 113 -4.13 2.00 -1.27
CA ALA A 113 -3.07 1.26 -1.93
C ALA A 113 -2.45 2.08 -3.06
N PHE A 114 -1.23 1.72 -3.47
CA PHE A 114 -0.59 2.34 -4.62
C PHE A 114 0.21 1.35 -5.47
N SER A 115 0.43 1.72 -6.72
CA SER A 115 1.21 0.95 -7.68
C SER A 115 2.07 1.84 -8.57
N PRO A 116 3.40 1.62 -8.61
CA PRO A 116 4.29 2.34 -9.53
C PRO A 116 4.13 1.95 -11.02
N ASP A 117 3.45 0.84 -11.31
CA ASP A 117 3.38 0.27 -12.66
C ASP A 117 1.99 -0.23 -13.08
N GLY A 118 0.99 -0.14 -12.19
CA GLY A 118 -0.36 -0.67 -12.39
C GLY A 118 -0.42 -2.21 -12.47
N VAL A 119 0.68 -2.90 -12.13
CA VAL A 119 0.78 -4.37 -12.17
C VAL A 119 1.01 -4.94 -10.79
N VAL A 120 1.86 -4.29 -9.99
CA VAL A 120 2.14 -4.69 -8.61
C VAL A 120 1.65 -3.61 -7.67
N TRP A 121 0.67 -3.99 -6.85
CA TRP A 121 0.09 -3.12 -5.83
C TRP A 121 0.76 -3.35 -4.48
N THR A 122 0.78 -2.32 -3.64
CA THR A 122 1.07 -2.49 -2.22
C THR A 122 -0.03 -3.29 -1.53
N ASN A 123 0.23 -3.72 -0.30
CA ASN A 123 -0.87 -4.17 0.55
C ASN A 123 -1.80 -2.98 0.81
N ALA A 124 -3.11 -3.25 0.88
CA ALA A 124 -4.08 -2.29 1.38
C ALA A 124 -3.75 -1.89 2.82
N THR A 125 -3.94 -0.62 3.14
CA THR A 125 -3.78 -0.06 4.49
C THR A 125 -4.99 0.76 4.86
N VAL A 126 -5.56 0.47 6.03
CA VAL A 126 -6.59 1.33 6.66
C VAL A 126 -5.95 2.67 7.02
N ILE A 127 -6.62 3.77 6.65
CA ILE A 127 -6.18 5.14 6.94
C ILE A 127 -7.16 5.91 7.83
N SER A 128 -8.43 5.49 7.89
CA SER A 128 -9.44 6.13 8.73
C SER A 128 -9.29 5.77 10.22
N ASP A 129 -8.66 4.64 10.54
CA ASP A 129 -8.49 4.17 11.91
C ASP A 129 -7.06 3.63 12.20
N ASP A 130 -6.76 3.39 13.48
CA ASP A 130 -5.50 2.79 13.95
C ASP A 130 -5.72 1.74 15.07
N TRP A 131 -4.63 1.23 15.68
CA TRP A 131 -4.74 0.21 16.74
C TRP A 131 -5.49 0.68 18.00
N THR A 132 -5.75 1.98 18.12
CA THR A 132 -6.51 2.55 19.23
C THR A 132 -8.02 2.51 18.99
N ARG A 133 -8.47 2.26 17.75
CA ARG A 133 -9.91 2.24 17.37
C ARG A 133 -10.62 3.50 17.80
N TRP A 134 -9.95 4.62 17.53
CA TRP A 134 -10.45 5.92 17.94
C TRP A 134 -11.55 6.38 17.00
N ASN A 135 -11.44 6.01 15.72
CA ASN A 135 -12.53 6.08 14.76
C ASN A 135 -13.43 4.87 14.98
N ASN A 136 -14.71 5.10 15.19
CA ASN A 136 -15.68 4.06 15.53
C ASN A 136 -17.06 4.31 14.88
N GLY A 137 -17.08 5.20 13.89
CA GLY A 137 -18.24 5.56 13.10
C GLY A 137 -17.97 5.35 11.62
N TRP A 138 -19.00 5.51 10.80
CA TRP A 138 -18.89 5.30 9.35
C TRP A 138 -17.91 6.27 8.73
N SER A 139 -16.90 5.74 8.03
CA SER A 139 -16.05 6.51 7.12
C SER A 139 -16.41 6.18 5.67
N TYR A 140 -16.74 7.19 4.86
CA TYR A 140 -17.14 6.98 3.46
C TYR A 140 -16.84 8.19 2.57
N ASN A 141 -17.10 8.06 1.27
CA ASN A 141 -16.82 9.05 0.21
C ASN A 141 -15.40 9.63 0.27
N PRO A 142 -14.36 8.80 0.15
CA PRO A 142 -13.00 9.31 0.13
C PRO A 142 -12.71 10.06 -1.17
N SER A 143 -11.93 11.14 -1.09
CA SER A 143 -11.35 11.80 -2.25
C SER A 143 -9.85 12.00 -2.08
N ILE A 144 -9.09 11.83 -3.15
CA ILE A 144 -7.62 11.80 -3.14
C ILE A 144 -7.00 12.82 -4.10
N ALA A 145 -5.96 13.51 -3.64
CA ALA A 145 -5.09 14.33 -4.47
C ALA A 145 -3.61 14.05 -4.18
N VAL A 146 -2.75 14.25 -5.17
CA VAL A 146 -1.29 14.12 -4.99
C VAL A 146 -0.61 15.42 -5.41
N ASP A 147 0.21 15.97 -4.51
CA ASP A 147 0.93 17.21 -4.77
C ASP A 147 2.14 17.00 -5.71
N ASN A 148 2.72 18.12 -6.18
CA ASN A 148 3.89 18.10 -7.04
C ASN A 148 5.15 17.46 -6.42
N SER A 149 5.18 17.27 -5.10
CA SER A 149 6.25 16.59 -4.37
C SER A 149 6.03 15.08 -4.22
N GLY A 150 4.87 14.57 -4.65
CA GLY A 150 4.46 13.18 -4.48
C GLY A 150 3.81 12.89 -3.13
N ARG A 151 3.38 13.92 -2.38
CA ARG A 151 2.61 13.74 -1.15
C ARG A 151 1.15 13.49 -1.50
N THR A 152 0.60 12.43 -0.95
CA THR A 152 -0.80 12.08 -1.05
C THR A 152 -1.61 12.78 0.04
N HIS A 153 -2.76 13.32 -0.34
CA HIS A 153 -3.73 14.00 0.51
C HIS A 153 -5.07 13.31 0.34
N ILE A 154 -5.73 12.97 1.44
CA ILE A 154 -7.01 12.26 1.42
C ILE A 154 -7.98 12.96 2.37
N VAL A 155 -9.20 13.13 1.89
CA VAL A 155 -10.36 13.56 2.69
C VAL A 155 -11.45 12.51 2.64
N TRP A 156 -12.26 12.42 3.68
CA TRP A 156 -13.43 11.51 3.75
C TRP A 156 -14.47 12.05 4.71
N VAL A 157 -15.69 11.53 4.63
CA VAL A 157 -16.77 11.79 5.58
C VAL A 157 -16.68 10.80 6.73
N ASP A 158 -16.83 11.25 7.97
CA ASP A 158 -16.69 10.44 9.17
C ASP A 158 -17.76 10.73 10.23
N LYS A 159 -18.33 9.68 10.83
CA LYS A 159 -19.37 9.78 11.86
C LYS A 159 -18.86 9.64 13.31
N THR A 160 -17.55 9.62 13.52
CA THR A 160 -16.98 9.38 14.85
C THR A 160 -17.34 10.50 15.80
N ILE A 161 -17.94 10.13 16.93
CA ILE A 161 -18.31 11.09 17.99
C ILE A 161 -17.04 11.63 18.65
N GLY A 162 -16.79 12.93 18.48
CA GLY A 162 -15.65 13.61 19.11
C GLY A 162 -16.00 14.90 19.85
N LEU A 163 -14.96 15.69 20.16
CA LEU A 163 -15.10 17.00 20.80
C LEU A 163 -15.68 18.06 19.85
N TRP A 164 -15.83 17.72 18.58
CA TRP A 164 -16.20 18.58 17.48
C TRP A 164 -17.71 18.82 17.30
N GLY A 165 -18.59 18.19 18.10
CA GLY A 165 -19.98 18.67 18.24
C GLY A 165 -21.05 17.80 17.58
N GLY A 166 -22.27 18.33 17.47
CA GLY A 166 -23.47 17.74 16.82
C GLY A 166 -24.25 16.61 17.52
N GLY A 167 -23.58 15.64 18.16
CA GLY A 167 -24.24 14.48 18.79
C GLY A 167 -24.00 13.14 18.07
N GLU A 168 -24.85 12.14 18.27
CA GLU A 168 -24.66 10.77 17.72
C GLU A 168 -24.88 10.67 16.19
N SER A 169 -25.17 11.78 15.52
CA SER A 169 -25.57 11.81 14.11
C SER A 169 -24.71 12.69 13.22
N ASP A 170 -23.71 13.40 13.75
CA ASP A 170 -22.95 14.41 13.00
C ASP A 170 -21.88 13.76 12.11
N PHE A 171 -21.84 14.15 10.84
CA PHE A 171 -20.87 13.68 9.86
C PHE A 171 -19.91 14.80 9.52
N GLU A 172 -18.61 14.51 9.57
CA GLU A 172 -17.54 15.50 9.50
C GLU A 172 -16.58 15.20 8.36
N ILE A 173 -15.94 16.22 7.80
CA ILE A 173 -14.85 16.04 6.85
C ILE A 173 -13.53 15.88 7.58
N MET A 174 -12.93 14.71 7.38
CA MET A 174 -11.63 14.34 7.91
C MET A 174 -10.55 14.52 6.85
N TYR A 175 -9.32 14.79 7.30
CA TYR A 175 -8.15 14.95 6.44
C TYR A 175 -6.95 14.18 6.97
N THR A 176 -6.19 13.56 6.06
CA THR A 176 -4.84 13.05 6.33
C THR A 176 -3.91 13.21 5.11
N SER A 177 -2.61 13.04 5.33
CA SER A 177 -1.61 13.05 4.27
C SER A 177 -0.44 12.11 4.53
N SER A 178 0.23 11.68 3.46
CA SER A 178 1.43 10.86 3.51
C SER A 178 2.41 11.19 2.41
N SER A 179 3.71 11.22 2.73
CA SER A 179 4.79 11.40 1.74
C SER A 179 5.34 10.10 1.17
N ASP A 180 4.96 8.95 1.74
CA ASP A 180 5.48 7.63 1.36
C ASP A 180 4.41 6.56 1.18
N GLY A 181 3.13 6.91 1.41
CA GLY A 181 1.99 5.99 1.35
C GLY A 181 2.02 4.91 2.43
N VAL A 182 2.87 5.05 3.47
CA VAL A 182 3.04 4.05 4.54
C VAL A 182 2.84 4.69 5.91
N VAL A 183 3.37 5.91 6.11
CA VAL A 183 3.22 6.67 7.35
C VAL A 183 2.30 7.85 7.07
N TRP A 184 1.16 7.87 7.75
CA TRP A 184 0.15 8.90 7.65
C TRP A 184 0.27 9.90 8.79
N THR A 185 -0.13 11.14 8.54
CA THR A 185 -0.41 12.10 9.60
C THR A 185 -1.62 11.63 10.42
N ASN A 186 -1.78 12.15 11.63
CA ASN A 186 -3.03 11.93 12.36
C ASN A 186 -4.19 12.54 11.56
N ALA A 187 -5.31 11.83 11.51
CA ALA A 187 -6.53 12.38 10.94
C ALA A 187 -6.99 13.60 11.74
N THR A 188 -7.46 14.63 11.04
CA THR A 188 -7.98 15.87 11.63
C THR A 188 -9.30 16.25 10.98
N VAL A 189 -10.28 16.68 11.79
CA VAL A 189 -11.50 17.33 11.31
C VAL A 189 -11.15 18.68 10.69
N ILE A 190 -11.69 18.97 9.51
CA ILE A 190 -11.48 20.23 8.78
C ILE A 190 -12.78 20.99 8.51
N SER A 191 -13.93 20.34 8.65
CA SER A 191 -15.28 20.92 8.55
C SER A 191 -15.68 21.75 9.78
N ASP A 192 -15.04 21.54 10.93
CA ASP A 192 -15.36 22.26 12.16
C ASP A 192 -14.15 22.60 13.04
N GLY A 193 -14.39 23.37 14.10
CA GLY A 193 -13.42 23.64 15.16
C GLY A 193 -12.49 24.82 14.89
N TYR A 194 -12.80 25.68 13.92
CA TYR A 194 -11.98 26.84 13.58
C TYR A 194 -11.79 27.76 14.80
N ASN A 195 -10.54 27.99 15.20
CA ASN A 195 -10.15 28.73 16.42
C ASN A 195 -10.83 28.23 17.72
N GLY A 196 -11.17 26.93 17.79
CA GLY A 196 -11.83 26.33 18.95
C GLY A 196 -13.31 26.70 19.09
N THR A 197 -13.92 27.20 18.01
CA THR A 197 -15.36 27.36 17.88
C THR A 197 -15.87 26.21 17.02
N TYR A 198 -16.81 25.45 17.59
CA TYR A 198 -17.48 24.34 16.94
C TYR A 198 -18.86 24.83 16.50
N TRP A 199 -18.95 25.22 15.22
CA TRP A 199 -20.12 25.87 14.64
C TRP A 199 -20.88 24.95 13.70
N ASN A 200 -20.17 24.02 13.05
CA ASN A 200 -20.76 22.98 12.23
C ASN A 200 -21.56 22.03 13.14
N ASN A 201 -22.80 21.74 12.76
CA ASN A 201 -23.68 20.84 13.51
C ASN A 201 -24.64 20.04 12.61
N GLY A 202 -24.49 20.20 11.30
CA GLY A 202 -25.22 19.49 10.26
C GLY A 202 -24.28 18.54 9.53
N ASN A 203 -24.85 17.56 8.83
CA ASN A 203 -24.04 16.53 8.19
C ASN A 203 -23.24 17.10 7.02
N CYS A 204 -21.93 16.85 7.03
CA CYS A 204 -21.06 17.04 5.88
C CYS A 204 -21.15 15.85 4.92
N GLN A 205 -21.13 16.11 3.61
CA GLN A 205 -21.22 15.09 2.57
C GLN A 205 -20.35 15.43 1.35
N GLU A 206 -20.00 14.40 0.57
CA GLU A 206 -19.41 14.52 -0.77
C GLU A 206 -18.16 15.42 -0.88
N PRO A 207 -17.10 15.19 -0.08
CA PRO A 207 -15.91 16.02 -0.15
C PRO A 207 -15.14 15.80 -1.46
N SER A 208 -14.57 16.87 -2.00
CA SER A 208 -13.67 16.82 -3.16
C SER A 208 -12.42 17.65 -2.87
N ILE A 209 -11.24 17.08 -3.17
CA ILE A 209 -9.93 17.67 -2.87
C ILE A 209 -9.08 17.84 -4.13
N ILE A 210 -8.32 18.94 -4.19
CA ILE A 210 -7.23 19.15 -5.14
C ILE A 210 -6.01 19.77 -4.45
N VAL A 211 -4.87 19.72 -5.15
CA VAL A 211 -3.70 20.54 -4.82
C VAL A 211 -3.31 21.36 -6.04
N ASP A 212 -3.24 22.67 -5.88
CA ASP A 212 -2.87 23.59 -6.98
C ASP A 212 -1.36 23.53 -7.30
N ASN A 213 -0.91 24.30 -8.31
CA ASN A 213 0.50 24.33 -8.68
C ASN A 213 1.40 25.02 -7.65
N SER A 214 0.83 25.79 -6.72
CA SER A 214 1.56 26.39 -5.59
C SER A 214 1.76 25.42 -4.42
N GLY A 215 1.07 24.27 -4.43
CA GLY A 215 1.03 23.32 -3.31
C GLY A 215 -0.03 23.64 -2.27
N THR A 216 -0.98 24.52 -2.59
CA THR A 216 -2.14 24.81 -1.75
C THR A 216 -3.18 23.72 -1.94
N ILE A 217 -3.64 23.17 -0.83
CA ILE A 217 -4.70 22.17 -0.75
C ILE A 217 -6.03 22.93 -0.72
N HIS A 218 -6.98 22.51 -1.56
CA HIS A 218 -8.34 23.04 -1.57
C HIS A 218 -9.32 21.89 -1.39
N VAL A 219 -10.31 22.10 -0.53
CA VAL A 219 -11.35 21.11 -0.26
C VAL A 219 -12.70 21.80 -0.32
N VAL A 220 -13.65 21.15 -0.98
CA VAL A 220 -15.07 21.52 -0.99
C VAL A 220 -15.92 20.36 -0.51
N TRP A 221 -17.07 20.63 0.11
CA TRP A 221 -18.04 19.62 0.57
C TRP A 221 -19.43 20.25 0.63
N ALA A 222 -20.47 19.42 0.69
CA ALA A 222 -21.83 19.86 0.99
C ALA A 222 -22.12 19.75 2.49
N ASP A 223 -22.89 20.67 3.05
CA ASP A 223 -23.07 20.81 4.49
C ASP A 223 -24.50 21.21 4.86
N GLU A 224 -25.08 20.53 5.85
CA GLU A 224 -26.47 20.78 6.31
C GLU A 224 -26.55 21.76 7.50
N THR A 225 -25.46 22.43 7.89
CA THR A 225 -25.45 23.33 9.07
C THR A 225 -26.31 24.56 8.86
N GLU A 226 -27.22 24.81 9.82
CA GLU A 226 -28.00 26.06 9.88
C GLU A 226 -27.12 27.27 10.25
N GLY A 227 -27.16 28.34 9.44
CA GLY A 227 -26.38 29.56 9.59
C GLY A 227 -27.09 30.84 9.12
N GLU A 228 -26.33 31.93 8.98
CA GLU A 228 -26.84 33.22 8.48
C GLU A 228 -27.12 33.22 6.97
N TRP A 229 -26.82 32.12 6.28
CA TRP A 229 -27.05 31.86 4.84
C TRP A 229 -28.30 31.00 4.59
N GLY A 230 -28.89 30.41 5.63
CA GLY A 230 -29.85 29.32 5.43
C GLY A 230 -29.28 28.06 6.07
N GLY A 231 -29.65 26.89 5.59
CA GLY A 231 -29.13 25.61 6.05
C GLY A 231 -30.20 24.63 6.53
N GLY A 232 -29.77 23.39 6.71
CA GLY A 232 -30.58 22.27 7.16
C GLY A 232 -30.70 21.18 6.11
N THR A 233 -31.44 20.12 6.44
CA THR A 233 -31.61 18.94 5.58
C THR A 233 -32.37 19.22 4.26
N SER A 234 -32.87 20.43 4.06
CA SER A 234 -33.59 20.86 2.85
C SER A 234 -32.89 22.03 2.15
N ASP A 235 -31.72 22.45 2.63
CA ASP A 235 -31.01 23.65 2.18
C ASP A 235 -29.52 23.43 2.47
N SER A 236 -28.97 22.37 1.88
CA SER A 236 -27.55 22.03 2.06
C SER A 236 -26.69 22.94 1.20
N GLU A 237 -25.52 23.32 1.70
CA GLU A 237 -24.69 24.35 1.09
C GLU A 237 -23.30 23.82 0.74
N ILE A 238 -22.69 24.36 -0.31
CA ILE A 238 -21.31 24.06 -0.68
C ILE A 238 -20.34 24.94 0.11
N MET A 239 -19.53 24.27 0.91
CA MET A 239 -18.49 24.84 1.74
C MET A 239 -17.12 24.71 1.05
N TYR A 240 -16.23 25.65 1.35
CA TYR A 240 -14.85 25.68 0.85
C TYR A 240 -13.85 25.96 1.97
N ILE A 241 -12.71 25.26 1.95
CA ILE A 241 -11.57 25.52 2.82
C ILE A 241 -10.24 25.28 2.09
N SER A 242 -9.17 25.89 2.56
CA SER A 242 -7.83 25.71 1.99
C SER A 242 -6.72 25.67 3.02
N SER A 243 -5.59 25.07 2.67
CA SER A 243 -4.38 25.02 3.51
C SER A 243 -3.11 24.94 2.66
N SER A 244 -2.06 25.65 3.09
CA SER A 244 -0.73 25.56 2.46
C SER A 244 0.16 24.45 3.03
N ASP A 245 -0.23 23.85 4.16
CA ASP A 245 0.61 22.88 4.88
C ASP A 245 -0.13 21.63 5.37
N GLY A 246 -1.46 21.60 5.25
CA GLY A 246 -2.31 20.53 5.74
C GLY A 246 -2.43 20.49 7.26
N VAL A 247 -2.04 21.56 7.95
CA VAL A 247 -2.09 21.66 9.43
C VAL A 247 -2.90 22.88 9.85
N ILE A 248 -2.70 24.02 9.19
CA ILE A 248 -3.44 25.25 9.44
C ILE A 248 -4.36 25.51 8.25
N TRP A 249 -5.65 25.50 8.52
CA TRP A 249 -6.68 25.71 7.52
C TRP A 249 -7.24 27.14 7.58
N SER A 250 -7.72 27.63 6.44
CA SER A 250 -8.47 28.88 6.35
C SER A 250 -9.80 28.80 7.11
N ASN A 251 -10.51 29.92 7.22
CA ASN A 251 -11.93 29.84 7.55
C ASN A 251 -12.67 29.11 6.44
N VAL A 252 -13.75 28.44 6.83
CA VAL A 252 -14.74 27.92 5.88
C VAL A 252 -15.46 29.08 5.20
N THR A 253 -15.65 28.97 3.90
CA THR A 253 -16.37 29.93 3.05
C THR A 253 -17.53 29.21 2.38
N ILE A 254 -18.74 29.77 2.45
CA ILE A 254 -19.90 29.29 1.69
C ILE A 254 -19.76 29.82 0.26
N ILE A 255 -19.89 28.94 -0.75
CA ILE A 255 -19.70 29.30 -2.16
C ILE A 255 -20.94 29.12 -3.03
N SER A 256 -21.94 28.38 -2.53
CA SER A 256 -23.24 28.19 -3.17
C SER A 256 -24.20 29.33 -2.89
N ASP A 257 -24.13 29.97 -1.71
CA ASP A 257 -24.98 31.11 -1.37
C ASP A 257 -24.18 32.39 -1.03
N ASP A 258 -24.90 33.52 -1.00
CA ASP A 258 -24.41 34.80 -0.54
C ASP A 258 -25.42 35.47 0.43
N ASN A 259 -25.15 36.70 0.88
CA ASN A 259 -26.06 37.41 1.80
C ASN A 259 -27.45 37.74 1.20
N SER A 260 -27.72 37.39 -0.05
CA SER A 260 -29.03 37.55 -0.67
C SER A 260 -29.95 36.35 -0.46
N HIS A 261 -29.42 35.21 0.01
CA HIS A 261 -30.18 33.95 0.15
C HIS A 261 -30.87 33.60 -1.16
N TRP A 262 -30.11 33.68 -2.24
CA TRP A 262 -30.67 33.39 -3.55
C TRP A 262 -30.77 31.89 -3.77
N ASN A 263 -29.84 31.13 -3.19
CA ASN A 263 -29.87 29.69 -3.05
C ASN A 263 -30.68 29.37 -1.79
N ASP A 264 -31.77 28.62 -1.91
CA ASP A 264 -32.68 28.31 -0.79
C ASP A 264 -33.15 26.85 -0.77
N GLU A 265 -32.52 26.00 -1.58
CA GLU A 265 -32.77 24.56 -1.68
C GLU A 265 -31.44 23.78 -1.70
N ILE A 266 -31.53 22.47 -1.88
CA ILE A 266 -30.40 21.54 -1.71
C ILE A 266 -29.28 21.78 -2.74
N SER A 267 -28.06 22.04 -2.26
CA SER A 267 -26.80 21.98 -3.02
C SER A 267 -25.93 20.78 -2.63
N LEU A 268 -25.52 19.95 -3.61
CA LEU A 268 -24.80 18.70 -3.38
C LEU A 268 -23.72 18.40 -4.43
N ASN A 269 -22.93 17.33 -4.19
CA ASN A 269 -21.98 16.74 -5.14
C ASN A 269 -20.98 17.74 -5.76
N PRO A 270 -20.24 18.53 -4.96
CA PRO A 270 -19.28 19.46 -5.52
C PRO A 270 -18.09 18.75 -6.17
N SER A 271 -17.60 19.31 -7.28
CA SER A 271 -16.39 18.86 -7.97
C SER A 271 -15.48 20.06 -8.24
N ILE A 272 -14.20 19.93 -7.88
CA ILE A 272 -13.23 21.03 -7.89
C ILE A 272 -12.01 20.73 -8.78
N VAL A 273 -11.53 21.74 -9.50
CA VAL A 273 -10.24 21.72 -10.24
C VAL A 273 -9.50 23.05 -10.10
N ALA A 274 -8.18 23.06 -10.31
CA ALA A 274 -7.39 24.27 -10.38
C ALA A 274 -6.68 24.42 -11.73
N ASP A 275 -6.69 25.63 -12.27
CA ASP A 275 -5.99 25.95 -13.51
C ASP A 275 -4.49 26.19 -13.31
N THR A 276 -3.76 26.36 -14.41
CA THR A 276 -2.32 26.65 -14.35
C THR A 276 -1.96 28.00 -13.73
N ASN A 277 -2.95 28.87 -13.49
CA ASN A 277 -2.81 30.13 -12.76
C ASN A 277 -3.24 30.01 -11.29
N ASN A 278 -3.53 28.80 -10.80
CA ASN A 278 -4.08 28.52 -9.46
C ASN A 278 -5.46 29.15 -9.22
N THR A 279 -6.22 29.41 -10.28
CA THR A 279 -7.65 29.71 -10.15
C THR A 279 -8.40 28.42 -9.92
N THR A 280 -9.14 28.37 -8.83
CA THR A 280 -10.02 27.26 -8.46
C THR A 280 -11.34 27.40 -9.19
N HIS A 281 -11.85 26.28 -9.70
CA HIS A 281 -13.14 26.16 -10.37
C HIS A 281 -13.95 25.08 -9.67
N VAL A 282 -15.20 25.38 -9.36
CA VAL A 282 -16.10 24.46 -8.66
C VAL A 282 -17.40 24.37 -9.42
N ILE A 283 -17.91 23.15 -9.57
CA ILE A 283 -19.29 22.88 -9.99
C ILE A 283 -20.02 22.08 -8.91
N TRP A 284 -21.33 22.21 -8.84
CA TRP A 284 -22.19 21.47 -7.90
C TRP A 284 -23.60 21.31 -8.49
N GLU A 285 -24.39 20.43 -7.88
CA GLU A 285 -25.81 20.25 -8.14
C GLU A 285 -26.63 21.14 -7.25
N ASP A 286 -27.69 21.74 -7.77
CA ASP A 286 -28.49 22.73 -7.07
C ASP A 286 -29.97 22.59 -7.43
N GLU A 287 -30.83 22.54 -6.41
CA GLU A 287 -32.29 22.41 -6.55
C GLU A 287 -33.03 23.76 -6.57
N THR A 288 -32.32 24.88 -6.43
CA THR A 288 -32.94 26.20 -6.28
C THR A 288 -33.68 26.63 -7.54
N ASP A 289 -34.93 27.04 -7.35
CA ASP A 289 -35.81 27.60 -8.38
C ASP A 289 -35.22 28.89 -8.98
N GLY A 290 -35.05 28.91 -10.30
CA GLY A 290 -34.49 30.08 -10.99
C GLY A 290 -35.16 30.40 -12.32
N ILE A 291 -34.49 31.23 -13.13
CA ILE A 291 -34.94 31.49 -14.51
C ILE A 291 -34.77 30.26 -15.41
N TRP A 292 -34.02 29.27 -14.94
CA TRP A 292 -33.77 27.98 -15.56
C TRP A 292 -34.91 26.99 -15.33
N GLY A 293 -35.56 27.01 -14.17
CA GLY A 293 -36.67 26.09 -13.89
C GLY A 293 -36.75 25.73 -12.43
N ASN A 294 -37.32 24.56 -12.15
CA ASN A 294 -37.47 23.96 -10.82
C ASN A 294 -36.88 22.54 -10.77
N GLU A 295 -35.95 22.29 -11.67
CA GLU A 295 -35.21 21.04 -11.83
C GLU A 295 -33.81 21.18 -11.23
N ILE A 296 -33.17 20.04 -10.91
CA ILE A 296 -31.78 20.04 -10.46
C ILE A 296 -30.88 20.52 -11.61
N GLU A 297 -30.10 21.57 -11.35
CA GLU A 297 -29.14 22.14 -12.29
C GLU A 297 -27.70 21.99 -11.80
N ILE A 298 -26.76 22.10 -12.74
CA ILE A 298 -25.33 22.17 -12.47
C ILE A 298 -24.91 23.62 -12.47
N MET A 299 -24.39 24.05 -11.33
CA MET A 299 -23.90 25.39 -11.08
C MET A 299 -22.38 25.45 -11.23
N TYR A 300 -21.85 26.63 -11.51
CA TYR A 300 -20.43 26.88 -11.67
C TYR A 300 -20.00 28.18 -10.99
N THR A 301 -18.88 28.12 -10.26
CA THR A 301 -18.16 29.31 -9.78
C THR A 301 -16.64 29.12 -9.89
N SER A 302 -15.91 30.21 -9.71
CA SER A 302 -14.44 30.23 -9.72
C SER A 302 -13.88 31.30 -8.81
N SER A 303 -12.68 31.07 -8.29
CA SER A 303 -11.95 32.02 -7.45
C SER A 303 -10.45 31.97 -7.71
N ALA A 304 -9.83 33.14 -7.83
CA ALA A 304 -8.38 33.25 -8.02
C ALA A 304 -7.60 33.30 -6.68
N ASP A 305 -8.29 33.53 -5.57
CA ASP A 305 -7.67 33.69 -4.24
C ASP A 305 -8.32 32.81 -3.16
N GLY A 306 -9.38 32.07 -3.49
CA GLY A 306 -10.15 31.26 -2.55
C GLY A 306 -10.95 32.07 -1.53
N ILE A 307 -11.06 33.39 -1.71
CA ILE A 307 -11.76 34.31 -0.81
C ILE A 307 -12.92 34.98 -1.54
N VAL A 308 -12.66 35.48 -2.75
CA VAL A 308 -13.67 36.13 -3.59
C VAL A 308 -14.04 35.18 -4.72
N TRP A 309 -15.28 34.73 -4.71
CA TRP A 309 -15.86 33.86 -5.73
C TRP A 309 -16.63 34.68 -6.76
N SER A 310 -16.62 34.21 -8.01
CA SER A 310 -17.54 34.73 -9.02
C SER A 310 -18.99 34.40 -8.66
N ASN A 311 -19.94 35.11 -9.26
CA ASN A 311 -21.34 34.72 -9.14
C ASN A 311 -21.55 33.32 -9.73
N ALA A 312 -22.37 32.52 -9.06
CA ALA A 312 -22.79 31.22 -9.57
C ALA A 312 -23.54 31.37 -10.91
N THR A 313 -23.27 30.45 -11.84
CA THR A 313 -23.97 30.38 -13.14
C THR A 313 -24.36 28.95 -13.46
N VAL A 314 -25.60 28.74 -13.93
CA VAL A 314 -26.05 27.45 -14.49
C VAL A 314 -25.27 27.12 -15.76
N ILE A 315 -24.87 25.85 -15.90
CA ILE A 315 -24.15 25.32 -17.07
C ILE A 315 -24.86 24.15 -17.76
N SER A 316 -25.90 23.59 -17.14
CA SER A 316 -26.63 22.40 -17.60
C SER A 316 -27.87 22.72 -18.45
N ASP A 317 -28.64 23.74 -18.07
CA ASP A 317 -29.73 24.29 -18.88
C ASP A 317 -29.40 25.69 -19.40
N GLY A 318 -29.86 25.89 -20.63
CA GLY A 318 -29.87 27.14 -21.32
C GLY A 318 -28.61 27.44 -22.13
N TYR A 319 -28.79 28.19 -23.21
CA TYR A 319 -27.70 28.71 -24.02
C TYR A 319 -28.08 30.09 -24.57
N ASN A 320 -27.19 31.08 -24.38
CA ASN A 320 -27.44 32.48 -24.74
C ASN A 320 -28.71 33.08 -24.10
N GLY A 321 -28.99 32.75 -22.83
CA GLY A 321 -30.07 33.37 -22.05
C GLY A 321 -31.47 32.88 -22.42
N THR A 322 -31.57 31.65 -22.93
CA THR A 322 -32.85 30.98 -23.10
C THR A 322 -32.69 29.55 -22.59
N TYR A 323 -33.70 29.09 -21.85
CA TYR A 323 -33.75 27.88 -21.01
C TYR A 323 -34.86 26.98 -21.58
N TRP A 324 -34.63 25.67 -21.73
CA TRP A 324 -35.43 24.88 -22.68
C TRP A 324 -35.84 23.49 -22.23
N ASP A 325 -35.18 22.90 -21.24
CA ASP A 325 -35.45 21.52 -20.89
C ASP A 325 -35.76 21.35 -19.40
N GLY A 326 -36.98 20.89 -19.09
CA GLY A 326 -37.35 20.48 -17.73
C GLY A 326 -36.71 19.14 -17.36
N ASN A 327 -35.39 19.07 -17.53
CA ASN A 327 -34.56 17.89 -17.39
C ASN A 327 -33.74 18.02 -16.12
N TRP A 328 -33.60 16.91 -15.39
CA TRP A 328 -32.80 16.93 -14.17
C TRP A 328 -31.35 16.61 -14.51
N SER A 329 -30.43 17.45 -14.03
CA SER A 329 -28.99 17.31 -14.24
C SER A 329 -28.29 17.00 -12.92
N TYR A 330 -27.62 15.86 -12.81
CA TYR A 330 -26.98 15.42 -11.56
C TYR A 330 -25.71 14.59 -11.78
N ARG A 331 -25.01 14.24 -10.71
CA ARG A 331 -23.70 13.58 -10.65
C ARG A 331 -22.68 14.22 -11.58
N SER A 332 -22.42 15.50 -11.35
CA SER A 332 -21.51 16.26 -12.20
C SER A 332 -20.03 16.05 -11.84
N LYS A 333 -19.16 16.07 -12.85
CA LYS A 333 -17.69 16.07 -12.68
C LYS A 333 -17.06 17.08 -13.61
N ILE A 334 -15.99 17.74 -13.14
CA ILE A 334 -15.21 18.70 -13.91
C ILE A 334 -13.76 18.24 -14.08
N ALA A 335 -13.24 18.40 -15.30
CA ALA A 335 -11.84 18.24 -15.62
C ALA A 335 -11.28 19.50 -16.26
N ILE A 336 -9.96 19.68 -16.10
CA ILE A 336 -9.23 20.78 -16.71
C ILE A 336 -8.04 20.25 -17.53
N SER A 337 -7.81 20.83 -18.69
CA SER A 337 -6.62 20.53 -19.50
C SER A 337 -5.43 21.42 -19.14
N LYS A 338 -4.25 21.01 -19.62
CA LYS A 338 -3.01 21.81 -19.48
C LYS A 338 -3.07 23.18 -20.16
N PHE A 339 -4.09 23.45 -21.00
CA PHE A 339 -4.32 24.74 -21.63
C PHE A 339 -5.41 25.56 -20.92
N ASN A 340 -5.84 25.13 -19.73
CA ASN A 340 -6.93 25.71 -18.94
C ASN A 340 -8.30 25.64 -19.64
N ASN A 341 -8.50 24.65 -20.51
CA ASN A 341 -9.83 24.34 -21.02
C ASN A 341 -10.57 23.52 -19.96
N LEU A 342 -11.77 23.97 -19.59
CA LEU A 342 -12.63 23.27 -18.64
C LEU A 342 -13.63 22.39 -19.37
N TYR A 343 -13.94 21.26 -18.78
CA TYR A 343 -14.85 20.25 -19.31
C TYR A 343 -15.72 19.73 -18.17
N ALA A 344 -17.03 19.84 -18.31
CA ALA A 344 -18.00 19.33 -17.35
C ALA A 344 -18.85 18.24 -18.00
N ILE A 345 -19.18 17.23 -17.21
CA ILE A 345 -20.07 16.12 -17.57
C ILE A 345 -21.09 15.91 -16.46
N TRP A 346 -22.26 15.39 -16.80
CA TRP A 346 -23.33 15.08 -15.85
C TRP A 346 -24.34 14.08 -16.43
N CYS A 347 -25.09 13.42 -15.56
CA CYS A 347 -26.30 12.67 -15.90
C CYS A 347 -27.44 13.63 -16.22
N ASN A 348 -28.21 13.33 -17.26
CA ASN A 348 -29.37 14.12 -17.67
C ASN A 348 -30.61 13.22 -17.81
N VAL A 349 -31.70 13.59 -17.14
CA VAL A 349 -32.97 12.85 -17.15
C VAL A 349 -34.07 13.67 -17.83
N PRO A 350 -34.53 13.27 -19.02
CA PRO A 350 -35.60 13.96 -19.70
C PRO A 350 -36.98 13.81 -19.03
N GLY A 351 -37.59 14.92 -18.57
CA GLY A 351 -38.99 14.95 -18.13
C GLY A 351 -39.31 14.28 -16.78
N GLY A 352 -38.34 14.17 -15.87
CA GLY A 352 -38.49 13.62 -14.52
C GLY A 352 -38.23 12.11 -14.39
N TYR A 353 -38.18 11.59 -13.16
CA TYR A 353 -37.77 10.22 -12.85
C TYR A 353 -38.47 9.15 -13.71
N GLY A 354 -37.65 8.39 -14.44
CA GLY A 354 -38.05 7.13 -15.08
C GLY A 354 -38.33 7.26 -16.57
N GLN A 355 -37.26 7.20 -17.37
CA GLN A 355 -37.05 6.00 -18.20
C GLN A 355 -35.65 5.93 -18.84
N TYR A 356 -34.93 7.04 -19.06
CA TYR A 356 -33.59 7.05 -19.66
C TYR A 356 -32.69 8.10 -19.00
N VAL A 357 -31.41 7.79 -18.82
CA VAL A 357 -30.40 8.73 -18.30
C VAL A 357 -29.25 8.81 -19.29
N ASP A 358 -29.03 10.01 -19.83
CA ASP A 358 -27.97 10.30 -20.79
C ASP A 358 -26.79 10.99 -20.10
N ILE A 359 -25.58 10.78 -20.61
CA ILE A 359 -24.43 11.60 -20.20
C ILE A 359 -24.34 12.83 -21.11
N LYS A 360 -24.49 14.01 -20.53
CA LYS A 360 -24.26 15.30 -21.19
C LYS A 360 -22.84 15.80 -20.89
N TYR A 361 -22.38 16.68 -21.77
CA TYR A 361 -21.06 17.29 -21.70
C TYR A 361 -21.12 18.75 -22.16
N SER A 362 -20.35 19.61 -21.50
CA SER A 362 -20.07 20.98 -21.93
C SER A 362 -18.60 21.34 -21.70
N SER A 363 -18.14 22.38 -22.40
CA SER A 363 -16.77 22.87 -22.34
C SER A 363 -16.72 24.38 -22.22
N ASN A 364 -15.74 24.89 -21.50
CA ASN A 364 -15.42 26.31 -21.47
C ASN A 364 -13.98 26.52 -21.93
N LEU A 365 -13.85 27.06 -23.15
CA LEU A 365 -12.57 27.31 -23.83
C LEU A 365 -12.14 28.79 -23.74
N GLY A 366 -12.62 29.50 -22.71
CA GLY A 366 -12.30 30.90 -22.42
C GLY A 366 -13.35 31.93 -22.87
N SER A 367 -14.45 31.51 -23.50
CA SER A 367 -15.57 32.38 -23.90
C SER A 367 -16.89 32.06 -23.20
N GLY A 368 -16.82 31.34 -22.06
CA GLY A 368 -17.98 30.77 -21.40
C GLY A 368 -18.28 29.35 -21.84
N TRP A 369 -19.26 28.73 -21.18
CA TRP A 369 -19.67 27.35 -21.43
C TRP A 369 -20.36 27.19 -22.79
N SER A 370 -20.03 26.10 -23.48
CA SER A 370 -20.67 25.70 -24.73
C SER A 370 -22.09 25.18 -24.48
N ASN A 371 -22.88 25.05 -25.55
CA ASN A 371 -24.13 24.32 -25.46
C ASN A 371 -23.86 22.85 -25.09
N ALA A 372 -24.62 22.30 -24.15
CA ALA A 372 -24.45 20.93 -23.71
C ALA A 372 -24.76 19.94 -24.85
N THR A 373 -23.95 18.89 -24.98
CA THR A 373 -24.12 17.83 -25.98
C THR A 373 -24.17 16.47 -25.31
N ILE A 374 -25.03 15.60 -25.80
CA ILE A 374 -25.14 14.22 -25.34
C ILE A 374 -23.95 13.40 -25.89
N ILE A 375 -23.28 12.64 -25.02
CA ILE A 375 -22.24 11.66 -25.38
C ILE A 375 -22.88 10.31 -25.76
N ALA A 376 -24.02 9.98 -25.14
CA ALA A 376 -24.72 8.71 -25.29
C ALA A 376 -26.01 8.81 -26.14
N ASP A 377 -25.93 8.39 -27.41
CA ASP A 377 -27.00 7.69 -28.18
C ASP A 377 -26.43 7.37 -29.57
N THR A 378 -25.74 6.23 -29.71
CA THR A 378 -25.30 5.75 -31.05
C THR A 378 -25.44 4.27 -31.29
N VAL A 379 -25.91 3.48 -30.33
CA VAL A 379 -26.29 2.09 -30.60
C VAL A 379 -27.78 2.00 -30.33
N ALA A 380 -28.57 1.76 -31.37
CA ALA A 380 -30.03 1.58 -31.32
C ALA A 380 -30.50 0.43 -30.38
N MET A 381 -29.57 -0.21 -29.67
CA MET A 381 -29.80 -1.22 -28.65
C MET A 381 -29.73 -0.67 -27.22
N TRP A 382 -29.25 0.56 -26.98
CA TRP A 382 -29.01 1.15 -25.64
C TRP A 382 -29.92 2.35 -25.36
N ASN A 383 -30.93 2.53 -26.22
CA ASN A 383 -31.89 3.63 -26.09
C ASN A 383 -32.89 3.41 -24.95
N SER A 384 -32.73 2.32 -24.19
CA SER A 384 -33.43 2.11 -22.93
C SER A 384 -32.59 1.92 -21.66
N SER A 385 -31.30 2.22 -21.73
CA SER A 385 -30.36 2.08 -20.61
C SER A 385 -30.36 3.27 -19.63
N ILE A 386 -29.99 2.98 -18.38
CA ILE A 386 -29.77 3.98 -17.32
C ILE A 386 -28.25 4.18 -17.21
N SER A 387 -27.72 5.33 -17.67
CA SER A 387 -26.31 5.70 -17.48
C SER A 387 -26.13 6.55 -16.22
N ASN A 388 -25.12 6.28 -15.42
CA ASN A 388 -24.93 6.92 -14.12
C ASN A 388 -23.43 7.07 -13.75
N GLY A 389 -23.17 7.85 -12.70
CA GLY A 389 -21.86 7.98 -12.07
C GLY A 389 -20.71 8.29 -13.04
N PRO A 390 -20.82 9.32 -13.90
CA PRO A 390 -19.80 9.55 -14.90
C PRO A 390 -18.56 10.21 -14.27
N ASP A 391 -17.38 9.89 -14.81
CA ASP A 391 -16.12 10.57 -14.45
C ASP A 391 -15.31 10.93 -15.70
N ILE A 392 -14.51 11.99 -15.61
CA ILE A 392 -13.85 12.64 -16.75
C ILE A 392 -12.38 12.95 -16.47
N ALA A 393 -11.53 12.70 -17.46
CA ALA A 393 -10.15 13.16 -17.45
C ALA A 393 -9.69 13.60 -18.84
N VAL A 394 -8.70 14.49 -18.90
CA VAL A 394 -8.21 15.08 -20.16
C VAL A 394 -6.73 14.80 -20.32
N ASP A 395 -6.35 14.21 -21.45
CA ASP A 395 -4.96 13.89 -21.74
C ASP A 395 -4.15 15.09 -22.25
N SER A 396 -2.83 14.94 -22.28
CA SER A 396 -1.95 16.02 -22.74
C SER A 396 -2.07 16.35 -24.24
N ASN A 397 -2.89 15.62 -25.01
CA ASN A 397 -3.22 15.91 -26.40
C ASN A 397 -4.59 16.59 -26.55
N GLU A 398 -5.24 17.03 -25.46
CA GLU A 398 -6.63 17.50 -25.44
C GLU A 398 -7.63 16.42 -25.88
N THR A 399 -7.31 15.15 -25.65
CA THR A 399 -8.31 14.08 -25.75
C THR A 399 -9.06 14.02 -24.44
N ILE A 400 -10.37 14.08 -24.52
CA ILE A 400 -11.27 13.95 -23.37
C ILE A 400 -11.59 12.46 -23.22
N HIS A 401 -11.55 11.97 -22.00
CA HIS A 401 -11.84 10.58 -21.66
C HIS A 401 -12.97 10.57 -20.64
N VAL A 402 -14.00 9.77 -20.88
CA VAL A 402 -15.18 9.69 -20.03
C VAL A 402 -15.50 8.22 -19.74
N VAL A 403 -15.82 7.94 -18.49
CA VAL A 403 -16.30 6.64 -18.01
C VAL A 403 -17.63 6.82 -17.29
N TRP A 404 -18.49 5.81 -17.31
CA TRP A 404 -19.77 5.82 -16.59
C TRP A 404 -20.27 4.39 -16.38
N ASP A 405 -21.13 4.18 -15.39
CA ASP A 405 -21.86 2.92 -15.22
C ASP A 405 -23.16 2.94 -16.03
N VAL A 406 -23.57 1.79 -16.56
CA VAL A 406 -24.77 1.67 -17.39
C VAL A 406 -25.50 0.36 -17.12
N LEU A 407 -26.83 0.41 -17.08
CA LEU A 407 -27.68 -0.77 -17.03
C LEU A 407 -27.88 -1.34 -18.45
N ASP A 408 -27.37 -2.56 -18.71
CA ASP A 408 -27.60 -3.28 -19.98
C ASP A 408 -29.08 -3.69 -20.11
N ASP A 409 -29.75 -3.32 -21.20
CA ASP A 409 -31.16 -3.62 -21.48
C ASP A 409 -31.34 -4.64 -22.63
N GLY A 410 -30.26 -5.32 -23.02
CA GLY A 410 -30.24 -6.22 -24.17
C GLY A 410 -29.82 -7.68 -23.92
N SER A 411 -29.36 -8.05 -22.72
CA SER A 411 -28.91 -9.41 -22.38
C SER A 411 -29.75 -10.07 -21.27
N SER A 412 -29.58 -11.38 -21.02
CA SER A 412 -30.43 -12.17 -20.11
C SER A 412 -29.99 -12.16 -18.63
N LEU A 413 -29.05 -11.29 -18.26
CA LEU A 413 -28.55 -11.09 -16.90
C LEU A 413 -28.43 -9.57 -16.66
N ASP A 414 -29.34 -9.02 -15.85
CA ASP A 414 -29.54 -7.57 -15.63
C ASP A 414 -28.52 -6.99 -14.62
N TYR A 415 -27.30 -6.63 -15.04
CA TYR A 415 -26.28 -6.02 -14.16
C TYR A 415 -25.72 -4.69 -14.72
N LEU A 416 -25.19 -3.84 -13.83
CA LEU A 416 -24.50 -2.59 -14.21
C LEU A 416 -23.11 -2.92 -14.78
N GLU A 417 -22.71 -2.17 -15.81
CA GLU A 417 -21.40 -2.32 -16.46
C GLU A 417 -20.71 -0.96 -16.60
N ILE A 418 -19.38 -0.95 -16.58
CA ILE A 418 -18.58 0.25 -16.85
C ILE A 418 -18.33 0.40 -18.35
N VAL A 419 -18.65 1.58 -18.85
CA VAL A 419 -18.42 1.98 -20.24
C VAL A 419 -17.41 3.10 -20.31
N TYR A 420 -16.61 3.08 -21.38
CA TYR A 420 -15.61 4.09 -21.69
C TYR A 420 -15.85 4.69 -23.07
N SER A 421 -15.67 6.01 -23.18
CA SER A 421 -15.58 6.73 -24.45
C SER A 421 -14.54 7.85 -24.40
N SER A 422 -14.11 8.32 -25.56
CA SER A 422 -13.16 9.42 -25.68
C SER A 422 -13.51 10.35 -26.82
N ASN A 423 -13.21 11.64 -26.67
CA ASN A 423 -13.43 12.67 -27.67
C ASN A 423 -12.10 13.27 -28.11
N SER A 424 -11.89 13.37 -29.42
CA SER A 424 -10.72 13.98 -30.02
C SER A 424 -11.13 14.87 -31.21
N SER A 425 -10.19 15.25 -32.08
CA SER A 425 -10.51 16.00 -33.30
C SER A 425 -11.50 15.30 -34.22
N ASP A 426 -11.60 13.97 -34.14
CA ASP A 426 -12.49 13.14 -34.97
C ASP A 426 -13.88 12.94 -34.34
N GLY A 427 -14.13 13.56 -33.17
CA GLY A 427 -15.36 13.40 -32.39
C GLY A 427 -15.27 12.28 -31.36
N TRP A 428 -16.43 11.96 -30.77
CA TRP A 428 -16.58 10.88 -29.80
C TRP A 428 -16.40 9.51 -30.44
N THR A 429 -15.65 8.63 -29.77
CA THR A 429 -15.62 7.21 -30.09
C THR A 429 -16.94 6.54 -29.74
N THR A 430 -17.27 5.42 -30.39
CA THR A 430 -18.37 4.57 -29.95
C THR A 430 -18.09 4.09 -28.52
N PRO A 431 -19.03 4.27 -27.57
CA PRO A 431 -18.87 3.78 -26.21
C PRO A 431 -18.59 2.27 -26.16
N LYS A 432 -17.70 1.84 -25.28
CA LYS A 432 -17.28 0.45 -25.15
C LYS A 432 -17.33 -0.01 -23.69
N VAL A 433 -17.97 -1.16 -23.43
CA VAL A 433 -17.90 -1.86 -22.13
C VAL A 433 -16.47 -2.30 -21.83
N ILE A 434 -16.01 -2.06 -20.59
CA ILE A 434 -14.66 -2.38 -20.13
C ILE A 434 -14.62 -3.27 -18.88
N SER A 435 -15.74 -3.38 -18.14
CA SER A 435 -15.89 -4.22 -16.95
C SER A 435 -16.08 -5.69 -17.32
N ASP A 436 -16.92 -6.01 -18.31
CA ASP A 436 -17.09 -7.37 -18.81
C ASP A 436 -16.42 -7.62 -20.19
N ASN A 437 -16.09 -8.88 -20.46
CA ASN A 437 -15.53 -9.35 -21.72
C ASN A 437 -16.40 -10.49 -22.32
N GLU A 438 -16.15 -10.84 -23.58
CA GLU A 438 -16.93 -11.87 -24.31
C GLU A 438 -16.95 -13.28 -23.67
N GLU A 439 -16.21 -13.53 -22.59
CA GLU A 439 -16.20 -14.79 -21.84
C GLU A 439 -17.13 -14.77 -20.59
N ASN A 440 -17.80 -13.64 -20.29
CA ASN A 440 -18.71 -13.44 -19.15
C ASN A 440 -18.09 -13.88 -17.81
N TRP A 441 -16.86 -13.41 -17.55
CA TRP A 441 -16.19 -13.68 -16.27
C TRP A 441 -16.74 -12.80 -15.15
N ASN A 442 -17.14 -11.57 -15.47
CA ASN A 442 -17.87 -10.70 -14.56
C ASN A 442 -19.34 -11.15 -14.54
N ASP A 443 -19.83 -11.59 -13.39
CA ASP A 443 -21.23 -11.97 -13.19
C ASP A 443 -21.96 -11.10 -12.15
N GLY A 444 -21.28 -10.06 -11.65
CA GLY A 444 -21.81 -9.07 -10.71
C GLY A 444 -22.01 -7.69 -11.33
N ALA A 445 -22.59 -6.77 -10.57
CA ALA A 445 -22.73 -5.38 -10.98
C ALA A 445 -21.41 -4.62 -10.80
N SER A 446 -21.03 -3.83 -11.80
CA SER A 446 -19.90 -2.90 -11.76
C SER A 446 -20.40 -1.45 -11.71
N PHE A 447 -19.90 -0.65 -10.77
CA PHE A 447 -20.38 0.72 -10.56
C PHE A 447 -19.30 1.65 -10.01
N PHE A 448 -19.62 2.95 -9.98
CA PHE A 448 -18.78 4.04 -9.47
C PHE A 448 -17.37 4.07 -10.08
N PRO A 449 -17.26 4.26 -11.41
CA PRO A 449 -15.95 4.32 -12.03
C PRO A 449 -15.22 5.63 -11.72
N SER A 450 -13.90 5.54 -11.56
CA SER A 450 -12.99 6.70 -11.48
C SER A 450 -11.89 6.59 -12.55
N ILE A 451 -11.55 7.70 -13.20
CA ILE A 451 -10.59 7.76 -14.31
C ILE A 451 -9.45 8.75 -14.06
N ALA A 452 -8.22 8.33 -14.35
CA ALA A 452 -7.04 9.20 -14.28
C ALA A 452 -6.12 9.01 -15.50
N ILE A 453 -5.43 10.09 -15.89
CA ILE A 453 -4.45 10.06 -16.98
C ILE A 453 -3.04 9.94 -16.42
N GLY A 454 -2.37 8.85 -16.77
CA GLY A 454 -1.00 8.58 -16.40
C GLY A 454 0.03 9.06 -17.44
N ILE A 455 1.28 8.68 -17.19
CA ILE A 455 2.41 9.01 -18.06
C ILE A 455 2.18 8.50 -19.49
N ASN A 456 2.58 9.31 -20.48
CA ASN A 456 2.36 9.01 -21.91
C ASN A 456 0.88 8.92 -22.32
N ASN A 457 -0.03 9.58 -21.59
CA ASN A 457 -1.48 9.53 -21.84
C ASN A 457 -2.05 8.11 -21.75
N SER A 458 -1.51 7.29 -20.85
CA SER A 458 -2.16 6.04 -20.47
C SER A 458 -3.42 6.37 -19.68
N VAL A 459 -4.52 5.73 -20.02
CA VAL A 459 -5.79 5.91 -19.31
C VAL A 459 -5.87 4.81 -18.24
N HIS A 460 -6.16 5.19 -17.00
CA HIS A 460 -6.32 4.28 -15.87
C HIS A 460 -7.74 4.43 -15.35
N ILE A 461 -8.42 3.31 -15.13
CA ILE A 461 -9.81 3.30 -14.68
C ILE A 461 -9.93 2.29 -13.55
N ILE A 462 -10.61 2.68 -12.47
CA ILE A 462 -11.03 1.80 -11.37
C ILE A 462 -12.54 1.83 -11.21
N TRP A 463 -13.10 0.80 -10.58
CA TRP A 463 -14.52 0.69 -10.25
C TRP A 463 -14.73 -0.32 -9.13
N GLU A 464 -15.91 -0.32 -8.52
CA GLU A 464 -16.38 -1.38 -7.61
C GLU A 464 -17.16 -2.44 -8.36
N ASP A 465 -16.98 -3.69 -7.96
CA ASP A 465 -17.53 -4.85 -8.65
C ASP A 465 -18.07 -5.88 -7.66
N GLU A 466 -19.22 -6.48 -7.97
CA GLU A 466 -19.88 -7.50 -7.14
C GLU A 466 -19.69 -8.95 -7.67
N THR A 467 -18.71 -9.21 -8.55
CA THR A 467 -18.45 -10.57 -9.08
C THR A 467 -18.07 -11.55 -7.97
N ASP A 468 -18.79 -12.68 -7.88
CA ASP A 468 -18.49 -13.73 -6.90
C ASP A 468 -17.19 -14.49 -7.26
N GLY A 469 -16.09 -14.14 -6.59
CA GLY A 469 -14.75 -14.68 -6.86
C GLY A 469 -14.30 -15.86 -5.98
N ILE A 470 -13.02 -16.25 -6.09
CA ILE A 470 -12.36 -17.14 -5.12
C ILE A 470 -12.04 -16.44 -3.78
N TRP A 471 -12.46 -15.19 -3.65
CA TRP A 471 -12.08 -14.20 -2.65
C TRP A 471 -13.22 -14.03 -1.66
N GLY A 472 -14.39 -13.63 -2.13
CA GLY A 472 -15.60 -13.58 -1.33
C GLY A 472 -16.84 -13.34 -2.18
N THR A 473 -17.84 -12.72 -1.56
CA THR A 473 -19.07 -12.20 -2.19
C THR A 473 -19.26 -10.72 -1.84
N ASP A 474 -18.16 -10.05 -1.49
CA ASP A 474 -18.07 -8.64 -1.13
C ASP A 474 -17.65 -7.81 -2.35
N ARG A 475 -17.68 -6.48 -2.23
CA ARG A 475 -17.33 -5.59 -3.33
C ARG A 475 -15.82 -5.50 -3.48
N GLU A 476 -15.31 -5.73 -4.68
CA GLU A 476 -13.89 -5.55 -4.97
C GLU A 476 -13.61 -4.34 -5.84
N VAL A 477 -12.47 -3.69 -5.57
CA VAL A 477 -11.96 -2.64 -6.45
C VAL A 477 -11.23 -3.27 -7.63
N MET A 478 -11.72 -3.00 -8.83
CA MET A 478 -11.16 -3.43 -10.09
C MET A 478 -10.31 -2.33 -10.72
N PHE A 479 -9.32 -2.71 -11.53
CA PHE A 479 -8.44 -1.77 -12.21
C PHE A 479 -8.12 -2.21 -13.63
N VAL A 480 -8.17 -1.27 -14.58
CA VAL A 480 -7.69 -1.45 -15.95
C VAL A 480 -6.81 -0.27 -16.39
N SER A 481 -5.84 -0.57 -17.24
CA SER A 481 -5.05 0.46 -17.93
C SER A 481 -5.18 0.30 -19.45
N ILE A 482 -5.71 1.33 -20.10
CA ILE A 482 -5.87 1.43 -21.55
C ILE A 482 -4.70 2.24 -22.09
N ASN A 483 -3.72 1.54 -22.66
CA ASN A 483 -2.62 2.18 -23.36
C ASN A 483 -3.06 2.58 -24.78
N LYS A 484 -2.86 3.83 -25.20
CA LYS A 484 -2.82 4.18 -26.63
C LYS A 484 -1.65 3.40 -27.24
N LEU A 485 -1.93 2.22 -27.81
CA LEU A 485 -0.96 1.53 -28.65
C LEU A 485 -0.59 2.49 -29.78
N ASP A 486 0.64 3.02 -29.78
CA ASP A 486 1.20 3.71 -30.93
C ASP A 486 1.05 2.76 -32.14
N PRO A 487 0.28 3.11 -33.18
CA PRO A 487 0.07 2.24 -34.33
C PRO A 487 1.38 1.92 -35.09
N ARG A 488 2.49 2.60 -34.76
CA ARG A 488 3.83 2.26 -35.27
C ARG A 488 4.44 1.01 -34.61
N TYR A 489 3.85 0.50 -33.53
CA TYR A 489 4.27 -0.73 -32.88
C TYR A 489 3.09 -1.72 -32.76
N PRO A 490 2.97 -2.68 -33.69
CA PRO A 490 1.97 -3.73 -33.56
C PRO A 490 2.22 -4.56 -32.28
N PRO A 491 1.18 -4.99 -31.56
CA PRO A 491 1.31 -5.94 -30.46
C PRO A 491 1.65 -7.29 -31.05
N GLY A 492 2.95 -7.54 -31.19
CA GLY A 492 3.45 -8.70 -31.92
C GLY A 492 4.96 -8.83 -31.82
N ASN A 493 5.41 -9.45 -30.73
CA ASN A 493 6.64 -10.24 -30.63
C ASN A 493 7.84 -9.76 -31.45
N LYS A 494 8.65 -8.83 -30.91
CA LYS A 494 10.12 -8.95 -30.91
C LYS A 494 10.69 -8.28 -29.66
N PHE A 495 10.77 -9.04 -28.56
CA PHE A 495 11.79 -8.73 -27.55
C PHE A 495 13.15 -8.64 -28.27
N PRO A 496 13.90 -7.53 -28.17
CA PRO A 496 15.14 -7.38 -28.91
C PRO A 496 16.09 -8.50 -28.48
N ILE A 497 16.58 -9.27 -29.47
CA ILE A 497 17.50 -10.42 -29.29
C ILE A 497 18.73 -10.04 -28.42
N PHE A 498 19.07 -8.75 -28.40
CA PHE A 498 20.09 -8.15 -27.54
C PHE A 498 19.80 -8.29 -26.04
N LEU A 499 18.55 -8.13 -25.58
CA LEU A 499 18.17 -8.30 -24.18
C LEU A 499 18.23 -9.77 -23.73
N ILE A 500 17.86 -10.70 -24.62
CA ILE A 500 17.92 -12.14 -24.33
C ILE A 500 19.38 -12.61 -24.16
N THR A 501 20.31 -12.06 -24.94
CA THR A 501 21.75 -12.36 -24.81
C THR A 501 22.35 -11.77 -23.53
N VAL A 502 21.94 -10.57 -23.13
CA VAL A 502 22.36 -9.95 -21.86
C VAL A 502 21.78 -10.70 -20.65
N LEU A 503 20.53 -11.14 -20.70
CA LEU A 503 19.87 -11.87 -19.61
C LEU A 503 20.34 -13.32 -19.48
N SER A 504 20.63 -14.01 -20.60
CA SER A 504 21.08 -15.41 -20.58
C SER A 504 22.55 -15.59 -20.18
N VAL A 505 23.40 -14.58 -20.38
CA VAL A 505 24.85 -14.66 -20.08
C VAL A 505 25.24 -13.77 -18.89
N GLY A 506 24.65 -12.59 -18.75
CA GLY A 506 24.99 -11.64 -17.69
C GLY A 506 24.45 -12.02 -16.31
N LEU A 507 23.21 -12.53 -16.25
CA LEU A 507 22.56 -12.89 -14.98
C LEU A 507 23.24 -14.05 -14.25
N PRO A 508 23.68 -15.15 -14.91
CA PRO A 508 24.45 -16.20 -14.25
C PRO A 508 25.81 -15.72 -13.73
N ILE A 509 26.48 -14.83 -14.45
CA ILE A 509 27.77 -14.26 -14.04
C ILE A 509 27.58 -13.38 -12.81
N LEU A 510 26.53 -12.56 -12.78
CA LEU A 510 26.21 -11.69 -11.63
C LEU A 510 25.88 -12.52 -10.38
N ILE A 511 25.07 -13.56 -10.51
CA ILE A 511 24.72 -14.48 -9.41
C ILE A 511 25.97 -15.24 -8.91
N ALA A 512 26.84 -15.70 -9.81
CA ALA A 512 28.11 -16.32 -9.44
C ALA A 512 29.05 -15.33 -8.70
N SER A 513 29.05 -14.06 -9.11
CA SER A 513 29.84 -13.00 -8.47
C SER A 513 29.34 -12.73 -7.05
N ILE A 514 28.03 -12.56 -6.88
CA ILE A 514 27.38 -12.28 -5.59
C ILE A 514 27.58 -13.45 -4.63
N THR A 515 27.49 -14.70 -5.09
CA THR A 515 27.71 -15.88 -4.25
C THR A 515 29.16 -16.02 -3.80
N VAL A 516 30.14 -15.72 -4.67
CA VAL A 516 31.58 -15.69 -4.29
C VAL A 516 31.87 -14.59 -3.28
N ILE A 517 31.32 -13.39 -3.48
CA ILE A 517 31.47 -12.26 -2.55
C ILE A 517 30.83 -12.59 -1.19
N SER A 518 29.59 -13.11 -1.19
CA SER A 518 28.87 -13.51 0.03
C SER A 518 29.59 -14.61 0.80
N HIS A 519 30.15 -15.60 0.10
CA HIS A 519 30.94 -16.66 0.72
C HIS A 519 32.24 -16.12 1.34
N THR A 520 32.88 -15.16 0.68
CA THR A 520 34.10 -14.51 1.18
C THR A 520 33.81 -13.66 2.40
N ILE A 521 32.72 -12.89 2.42
CA ILE A 521 32.29 -12.11 3.59
C ILE A 521 32.00 -13.05 4.77
N TYR A 522 31.25 -14.14 4.54
CA TYR A 522 30.92 -15.13 5.57
C TYR A 522 32.17 -15.81 6.17
N LYS A 523 33.14 -16.18 5.32
CA LYS A 523 34.42 -16.76 5.76
C LYS A 523 35.24 -15.78 6.59
N GLN A 524 35.33 -14.52 6.16
CA GLN A 524 36.06 -13.47 6.88
C GLN A 524 35.43 -13.23 8.26
N GLU A 525 34.11 -13.16 8.35
CA GLU A 525 33.39 -13.01 9.61
C GLU A 525 33.63 -14.21 10.54
N TYR A 526 33.58 -15.43 10.01
CA TYR A 526 33.85 -16.66 10.75
C TYR A 526 35.29 -16.72 11.31
N ILE A 527 36.29 -16.39 10.47
CA ILE A 527 37.70 -16.35 10.87
C ILE A 527 37.94 -15.26 11.92
N ASN A 528 37.35 -14.07 11.74
CA ASN A 528 37.44 -12.98 12.71
C ASN A 528 36.81 -13.36 14.05
N LYS A 529 35.68 -14.09 14.03
CA LYS A 529 35.04 -14.63 15.23
C LYS A 529 35.93 -15.63 15.97
N ILE A 530 36.67 -16.49 15.26
CA ILE A 530 37.65 -17.42 15.86
C ILE A 530 38.84 -16.67 16.47
N LYS A 531 39.43 -15.71 15.74
CA LYS A 531 40.57 -14.91 16.21
C LYS A 531 40.26 -14.15 17.51
N ARG A 532 39.04 -13.62 17.64
CA ARG A 532 38.59 -12.89 18.85
C ARG A 532 38.40 -13.77 20.09
N ARG A 533 38.32 -15.10 19.96
CA ARG A 533 37.95 -16.01 21.05
C ARG A 533 39.14 -16.58 21.85
N ILE A 534 40.35 -16.62 21.30
CA ILE A 534 41.40 -17.50 21.81
C ILE A 534 42.71 -16.74 22.05
N THR A 535 42.82 -16.03 23.18
CA THR A 535 44.10 -15.45 23.62
C THR A 535 44.81 -16.24 24.71
N TYR A 536 44.37 -17.45 25.07
CA TYR A 536 45.11 -18.28 26.03
C TYR A 536 44.85 -19.79 25.87
N TYR A 537 45.56 -20.44 24.93
CA TYR A 537 45.90 -21.85 25.08
C TYR A 537 47.39 -21.94 25.44
N SER A 538 47.68 -22.50 26.61
CA SER A 538 49.06 -22.82 27.00
C SER A 538 49.67 -23.78 26.00
N LYS A 539 50.89 -23.49 25.54
CA LYS A 539 51.73 -24.36 24.72
C LYS A 539 51.78 -25.78 25.28
N GLY A 540 50.90 -26.66 24.81
CA GLY A 540 51.10 -28.10 24.83
C GLY A 540 52.04 -28.52 23.70
N ALA A 541 52.32 -29.81 23.55
CA ALA A 541 53.36 -30.38 22.67
C ALA A 541 53.39 -29.96 21.18
N HIS A 542 52.44 -29.15 20.70
CA HIS A 542 52.46 -28.53 19.37
C HIS A 542 52.65 -27.01 19.48
N ARG A 543 53.72 -26.50 18.85
CA ARG A 543 54.17 -25.09 18.91
C ARG A 543 53.33 -24.09 18.07
N LEU A 544 52.09 -24.40 17.70
CA LEU A 544 51.31 -23.58 16.74
C LEU A 544 50.36 -22.59 17.44
N THR A 545 50.36 -21.34 16.99
CA THR A 545 49.37 -20.31 17.33
C THR A 545 48.08 -20.50 16.54
N ILE A 546 46.99 -19.81 16.91
CA ILE A 546 45.73 -19.87 16.14
C ILE A 546 45.92 -19.24 14.75
N GLU A 547 46.78 -18.23 14.64
CA GLU A 547 47.23 -17.64 13.39
C GLU A 547 47.93 -18.69 12.52
N ASP A 548 48.90 -19.44 13.06
CA ASP A 548 49.58 -20.52 12.32
C ASP A 548 48.62 -21.64 11.89
N VAL A 549 47.58 -21.89 12.68
CA VAL A 549 46.53 -22.87 12.36
C VAL A 549 45.69 -22.38 11.18
N LEU A 550 45.27 -21.12 11.17
CA LEU A 550 44.41 -20.52 10.14
C LEU A 550 45.17 -20.12 8.86
N GLU A 551 46.47 -19.85 8.94
CA GLU A 551 47.30 -19.45 7.80
C GLU A 551 47.77 -20.62 6.93
N ASN A 552 47.69 -21.84 7.44
CA ASN A 552 48.10 -23.03 6.69
C ASN A 552 47.19 -23.33 5.50
N GLU A 553 47.76 -23.35 4.30
CA GLU A 553 47.07 -23.55 3.02
C GLU A 553 46.20 -24.83 2.96
N LYS A 554 46.66 -25.94 3.55
CA LYS A 554 45.88 -27.19 3.56
C LYS A 554 44.68 -27.09 4.51
N ARG A 555 44.84 -26.43 5.66
CA ARG A 555 43.76 -26.19 6.62
C ARG A 555 42.73 -25.20 6.10
N LYS A 556 43.14 -24.14 5.37
CA LYS A 556 42.22 -23.22 4.68
C LYS A 556 41.30 -23.97 3.71
N LYS A 557 41.87 -24.83 2.86
CA LYS A 557 41.09 -25.66 1.92
C LYS A 557 40.10 -26.59 2.63
N ILE A 558 40.48 -27.14 3.79
CA ILE A 558 39.59 -27.98 4.59
C ILE A 558 38.45 -27.15 5.19
N ILE A 559 38.76 -25.98 5.77
CA ILE A 559 37.77 -25.05 6.34
C ILE A 559 36.78 -24.61 5.25
N ASP A 560 37.26 -24.26 4.06
CA ASP A 560 36.42 -23.84 2.92
C ASP A 560 35.41 -24.92 2.54
N VAL A 561 35.84 -26.17 2.41
CA VAL A 561 34.94 -27.28 2.07
C VAL A 561 33.90 -27.52 3.18
N ILE A 562 34.26 -27.37 4.46
CA ILE A 562 33.37 -27.57 5.61
C ILE A 562 32.37 -26.39 5.76
N LEU A 563 32.78 -25.16 5.46
CA LEU A 563 31.89 -23.98 5.48
C LEU A 563 30.87 -24.03 4.34
N ILE A 564 31.26 -24.52 3.15
CA ILE A 564 30.35 -24.72 2.01
C ILE A 564 29.40 -25.89 2.28
N ASN A 565 29.89 -26.99 2.89
CA ASN A 565 29.09 -28.19 3.15
C ASN A 565 29.19 -28.62 4.63
N PRO A 566 28.48 -27.96 5.56
CA PRO A 566 28.43 -28.38 6.96
C PRO A 566 27.90 -29.81 7.09
N GLY A 567 28.62 -30.68 7.78
CA GLY A 567 28.28 -32.11 7.89
C GLY A 567 28.93 -32.98 6.81
N VAL A 568 29.93 -32.46 6.09
CA VAL A 568 30.68 -33.22 5.10
C VAL A 568 31.40 -34.43 5.71
N HIS A 569 31.34 -35.57 5.02
CA HIS A 569 32.00 -36.81 5.42
C HIS A 569 33.51 -36.77 5.15
N PHE A 570 34.28 -37.56 5.91
CA PHE A 570 35.72 -37.70 5.71
C PHE A 570 36.12 -38.06 4.26
N SER A 571 35.44 -39.03 3.64
CA SER A 571 35.72 -39.45 2.26
C SER A 571 35.48 -38.33 1.25
N GLU A 572 34.46 -37.51 1.50
CA GLU A 572 34.11 -36.38 0.65
C GLU A 572 35.10 -35.21 0.82
N LEU A 573 35.56 -34.96 2.05
CA LEU A 573 36.66 -34.03 2.32
C LEU A 573 37.94 -34.45 1.61
N LYS A 574 38.29 -35.73 1.65
CA LYS A 574 39.46 -36.26 0.94
C LYS A 574 39.35 -36.04 -0.57
N ARG A 575 38.17 -36.30 -1.15
CA ARG A 575 37.89 -36.11 -2.57
C ARG A 575 37.99 -34.65 -2.99
N LYS A 576 37.34 -33.74 -2.26
CA LYS A 576 37.28 -32.30 -2.58
C LYS A 576 38.60 -31.57 -2.32
N THR A 577 39.33 -31.93 -1.27
CA THR A 577 40.60 -31.26 -0.92
C THR A 577 41.83 -31.87 -1.62
N LYS A 578 41.73 -33.11 -2.13
CA LYS A 578 42.84 -33.89 -2.71
C LYS A 578 44.05 -34.06 -1.75
N ILE A 579 43.81 -34.01 -0.44
CA ILE A 579 44.84 -34.20 0.58
C ILE A 579 45.00 -35.70 0.89
N ALA A 580 46.25 -36.18 1.00
CA ALA A 580 46.54 -37.56 1.37
C ALA A 580 45.92 -37.93 2.74
N TYR A 581 45.47 -39.18 2.88
CA TYR A 581 44.67 -39.65 4.03
C TYR A 581 45.28 -39.26 5.39
N GLY A 582 46.55 -39.61 5.65
CA GLY A 582 47.21 -39.31 6.93
C GLY A 582 47.37 -37.82 7.22
N ASN A 583 47.62 -37.01 6.19
CA ASN A 583 47.71 -35.55 6.34
C ASN A 583 46.34 -34.94 6.65
N LEU A 584 45.26 -35.44 6.02
CA LEU A 584 43.91 -34.94 6.26
C LEU A 584 43.45 -35.24 7.69
N VAL A 585 43.73 -36.44 8.20
CA VAL A 585 43.47 -36.82 9.60
C VAL A 585 44.15 -35.83 10.55
N TRP A 586 45.45 -35.61 10.39
CA TRP A 586 46.22 -34.70 11.23
C TRP A 586 45.70 -33.25 11.18
N HIS A 587 45.35 -32.75 10.00
CA HIS A 587 44.80 -31.40 9.86
C HIS A 587 43.42 -31.26 10.51
N LEU A 588 42.55 -32.27 10.39
CA LEU A 588 41.23 -32.28 11.01
C LEU A 588 41.33 -32.38 12.54
N GLU A 589 42.28 -33.16 13.07
CA GLU A 589 42.55 -33.22 14.52
C GLU A 589 43.01 -31.87 15.07
N ILE A 590 43.89 -31.16 14.34
CA ILE A 590 44.29 -29.81 14.73
C ILE A 590 43.10 -28.85 14.68
N LEU A 591 42.29 -28.87 13.62
CA LEU A 591 41.16 -27.95 13.50
C LEU A 591 40.07 -28.22 14.56
N ASP A 592 39.80 -29.47 14.91
CA ASP A 592 38.87 -29.86 15.98
C ASP A 592 39.41 -29.48 17.36
N LYS A 593 40.70 -29.72 17.61
CA LYS A 593 41.38 -29.34 18.86
C LYS A 593 41.38 -27.83 19.12
N TYR A 594 41.57 -27.04 18.07
CA TYR A 594 41.51 -25.58 18.14
C TYR A 594 40.07 -25.03 18.00
N HIS A 595 39.05 -25.91 18.02
CA HIS A 595 37.63 -25.56 17.96
C HIS A 595 37.28 -24.70 16.74
N VAL A 596 37.98 -24.92 15.62
CA VAL A 596 37.68 -24.34 14.31
C VAL A 596 36.61 -25.18 13.61
N ILE A 597 36.57 -26.48 13.90
CA ILE A 597 35.53 -27.40 13.41
C ILE A 597 35.06 -28.28 14.55
N LYS A 598 33.96 -29.00 14.35
CA LYS A 598 33.45 -30.02 15.25
C LYS A 598 33.38 -31.36 14.54
N LYS A 599 34.09 -32.34 15.06
CA LYS A 599 33.95 -33.75 14.67
C LYS A 599 32.73 -34.37 15.38
N LYS A 600 31.84 -35.03 14.63
CA LYS A 600 30.73 -35.81 15.19
C LYS A 600 30.72 -37.22 14.57
N THR A 601 30.73 -38.23 15.44
CA THR A 601 30.52 -39.62 15.03
C THR A 601 29.03 -39.88 14.90
N MET A 602 28.61 -40.34 13.73
CA MET A 602 27.31 -40.98 13.50
C MET A 602 27.55 -42.47 13.32
N GLU A 603 26.53 -43.30 13.59
CA GLU A 603 26.60 -44.75 13.79
C GLU A 603 27.62 -45.52 12.94
N GLN A 604 27.84 -45.15 11.67
CA GLN A 604 28.82 -45.81 10.76
C GLN A 604 29.87 -44.88 10.15
N TYR A 605 29.87 -43.57 10.43
CA TYR A 605 30.77 -42.61 9.78
C TYR A 605 31.01 -41.32 10.59
N VAL A 606 32.06 -40.59 10.23
CA VAL A 606 32.42 -39.30 10.84
C VAL A 606 32.08 -38.15 9.90
N VAL A 607 31.36 -37.16 10.42
CA VAL A 607 31.02 -35.91 9.75
C VAL A 607 31.62 -34.71 10.48
N TYR A 608 31.92 -33.65 9.72
CA TYR A 608 32.58 -32.45 10.23
C TYR A 608 31.71 -31.22 9.99
N PHE A 609 31.53 -30.40 11.02
CA PHE A 609 30.76 -29.16 10.98
C PHE A 609 31.66 -27.97 11.33
N PRO A 610 31.37 -26.75 10.85
CA PRO A 610 31.95 -25.57 11.46
C PRO A 610 31.55 -25.51 12.93
N TYR A 611 32.49 -25.17 13.80
CA TYR A 611 32.18 -25.02 15.22
C TYR A 611 31.51 -23.67 15.43
N PHE A 612 30.19 -23.69 15.68
CA PHE A 612 29.43 -22.55 16.18
C PHE A 612 29.12 -22.84 17.65
N ASP A 613 29.45 -21.92 18.57
CA ASP A 613 29.01 -22.09 19.96
C ASP A 613 27.49 -22.23 19.98
N LYS A 614 26.98 -23.15 20.80
CA LYS A 614 25.62 -23.04 21.26
C LYS A 614 25.51 -21.69 21.95
N ASN A 615 24.65 -20.83 21.43
CA ASN A 615 24.36 -19.54 22.03
C ASN A 615 24.00 -19.77 23.51
N PRO A 616 24.78 -19.28 24.50
CA PRO A 616 24.44 -19.49 25.90
C PRO A 616 23.05 -18.91 26.23
N ILE A 617 22.55 -17.97 25.41
CA ILE A 617 21.22 -17.36 25.52
C ILE A 617 20.08 -18.36 25.32
N SER A 618 20.29 -19.46 24.56
CA SER A 618 19.19 -20.41 24.32
C SER A 618 18.81 -21.23 25.56
N ASN A 619 19.63 -21.24 26.61
CA ASN A 619 19.47 -22.08 27.80
C ASN A 619 19.45 -21.28 29.12
N ILE A 620 19.10 -19.99 29.06
CA ILE A 620 19.12 -19.11 30.23
C ILE A 620 17.93 -19.38 31.18
N ASP A 621 18.25 -19.52 32.47
CA ASP A 621 17.34 -19.56 33.62
C ASP A 621 16.27 -18.44 33.55
N LEU A 622 15.01 -18.77 33.86
CA LEU A 622 13.84 -17.87 33.89
C LEU A 622 14.08 -16.57 34.69
N LYS A 623 15.05 -16.56 35.61
CA LYS A 623 15.47 -15.37 36.39
C LYS A 623 16.32 -14.33 35.64
N LEU A 624 16.92 -14.67 34.51
CA LEU A 624 17.79 -13.78 33.71
C LEU A 624 17.05 -13.14 32.53
N GLN A 625 16.03 -13.81 31.97
CA GLN A 625 15.17 -13.26 30.91
C GLN A 625 14.49 -11.94 31.31
N LYS A 626 14.21 -11.75 32.61
CA LYS A 626 13.58 -10.52 33.13
C LYS A 626 14.52 -9.31 33.28
N SER A 627 15.81 -9.44 32.97
CA SER A 627 16.78 -8.34 33.14
C SER A 627 17.56 -8.08 31.86
N GLU A 628 16.95 -7.31 30.95
CA GLU A 628 17.57 -6.87 29.70
C GLU A 628 18.95 -6.24 29.91
N PHE A 629 19.11 -5.47 31.00
CA PHE A 629 20.37 -4.82 31.32
C PHE A 629 21.49 -5.81 31.70
N THR A 630 21.18 -6.90 32.40
CA THR A 630 22.17 -7.95 32.71
C THR A 630 22.62 -8.67 31.43
N LEU A 631 21.69 -8.91 30.50
CA LEU A 631 21.99 -9.49 29.18
C LEU A 631 22.84 -8.56 28.33
N ARG A 632 22.58 -7.25 28.38
CA ARG A 632 23.40 -6.23 27.71
C ARG A 632 24.84 -6.22 28.24
N ILE A 633 25.04 -6.31 29.56
CA ILE A 633 26.38 -6.40 30.16
C ILE A 633 27.09 -7.70 29.76
N LEU A 634 26.39 -8.83 29.74
CA LEU A 634 26.93 -10.09 29.25
C LEU A 634 27.41 -9.97 27.80
N LYS A 635 26.58 -9.41 26.93
CA LYS A 635 26.91 -9.17 25.52
C LYS A 635 28.15 -8.27 25.36
N ILE A 636 28.26 -7.19 26.15
CA ILE A 636 29.44 -6.30 26.13
C ILE A 636 30.72 -7.07 26.50
N ILE A 637 30.66 -7.98 27.49
CA ILE A 637 31.81 -8.79 27.92
C ILE A 637 32.14 -9.88 26.88
N GLU A 638 31.14 -10.44 26.21
CA GLU A 638 31.33 -11.40 25.11
C GLU A 638 31.94 -10.74 23.86
N ASP A 639 31.48 -9.54 23.52
CA ASP A 639 31.98 -8.75 22.39
C ASP A 639 33.39 -8.20 22.65
N ASN A 640 33.73 -8.00 23.94
CA ASN A 640 35.04 -7.45 24.37
C ASN A 640 35.68 -8.30 25.49
N PRO A 641 36.11 -9.55 25.22
CA PRO A 641 36.78 -10.37 26.23
C PRO A 641 38.04 -9.68 26.74
N GLY A 642 38.20 -9.58 28.06
CA GLY A 642 39.29 -8.82 28.66
C GLY A 642 38.93 -7.39 29.08
N ILE A 643 37.66 -7.01 28.97
CA ILE A 643 37.15 -5.75 29.51
C ILE A 643 37.14 -5.77 31.06
N TRP A 644 37.28 -4.61 31.70
CA TRP A 644 37.23 -4.48 33.16
C TRP A 644 36.13 -3.51 33.60
N ASN A 645 35.68 -3.62 34.86
CA ASN A 645 34.50 -2.95 35.40
C ASN A 645 34.44 -1.44 35.07
N SER A 646 35.53 -0.69 35.29
CA SER A 646 35.52 0.76 35.05
C SER A 646 35.35 1.14 33.58
N LYS A 647 35.72 0.26 32.64
CA LYS A 647 35.54 0.51 31.21
C LYS A 647 34.11 0.23 30.78
N ILE A 648 33.49 -0.83 31.31
CA ILE A 648 32.05 -1.10 31.10
C ILE A 648 31.23 0.09 31.62
N ALA A 649 31.49 0.54 32.85
CA ALA A 649 30.80 1.68 33.44
C ALA A 649 30.91 2.96 32.60
N GLN A 650 32.07 3.20 31.98
CA GLN A 650 32.28 4.33 31.07
C GLN A 650 31.52 4.15 29.75
N THR A 651 31.53 2.96 29.17
CA THR A 651 30.85 2.67 27.90
C THR A 651 29.32 2.68 28.04
N THR A 652 28.78 2.30 29.19
CA THR A 652 27.33 2.28 29.42
C THR A 652 26.80 3.55 30.08
N ASN A 653 27.66 4.47 30.53
CA ASN A 653 27.31 5.63 31.37
C ASN A 653 26.53 5.26 32.65
N ILE A 654 26.93 4.18 33.33
CA ILE A 654 26.24 3.66 34.53
C ILE A 654 27.23 3.56 35.69
N SER A 655 26.73 3.74 36.91
CA SER A 655 27.56 3.70 38.12
C SER A 655 28.34 2.39 38.26
N ARG A 656 29.60 2.48 38.72
CA ARG A 656 30.46 1.30 38.95
C ARG A 656 29.84 0.29 39.93
N LYS A 657 29.06 0.77 40.90
CA LYS A 657 28.36 -0.08 41.88
C LYS A 657 27.28 -0.93 41.23
N THR A 658 26.50 -0.34 40.32
CA THR A 658 25.45 -1.05 39.55
C THR A 658 26.07 -2.10 38.63
N ILE A 659 27.13 -1.74 37.89
CA ILE A 659 27.83 -2.70 37.01
C ILE A 659 28.44 -3.85 37.82
N GLU A 660 28.99 -3.58 39.00
CA GLU A 660 29.54 -4.61 39.88
C GLU A 660 28.48 -5.61 40.35
N TYR A 661 27.26 -5.15 40.66
CA TYR A 661 26.13 -6.01 41.00
C TYR A 661 25.81 -7.00 39.87
N HIS A 662 25.71 -6.52 38.62
CA HIS A 662 25.42 -7.38 37.47
C HIS A 662 26.58 -8.33 37.12
N ILE A 663 27.82 -7.87 37.22
CA ILE A 663 29.00 -8.73 37.04
C ILE A 663 29.01 -9.86 38.08
N ARG A 664 28.71 -9.55 39.35
CA ARG A 664 28.64 -10.56 40.41
C ARG A 664 27.58 -11.60 40.10
N LYS A 665 26.38 -11.17 39.71
CA LYS A 665 25.30 -12.04 39.26
C LYS A 665 25.73 -12.96 38.10
N LEU A 666 26.45 -12.45 37.11
CA LEU A 666 26.95 -13.24 35.97
C LEU A 666 28.07 -14.22 36.37
N ILE A 667 28.91 -13.89 37.36
CA ILE A 667 29.92 -14.78 37.92
C ILE A 667 29.27 -15.91 38.75
N ASP A 668 28.27 -15.59 39.56
CA ASP A 668 27.55 -16.56 40.40
C ASP A 668 26.83 -17.60 39.52
N LEU A 669 26.29 -17.14 38.39
CA LEU A 669 25.69 -18.00 37.35
C LEU A 669 26.72 -18.72 36.48
N LYS A 670 28.02 -18.54 36.77
CA LYS A 670 29.15 -19.12 36.04
C LYS A 670 29.16 -18.78 34.55
N LEU A 671 28.52 -17.68 34.13
CA LEU A 671 28.47 -17.23 32.73
C LEU A 671 29.72 -16.44 32.32
N ILE A 672 30.36 -15.79 33.29
CA ILE A 672 31.64 -15.10 33.12
C ILE A 672 32.60 -15.47 34.26
N HIS A 673 33.89 -15.25 34.07
CA HIS A 673 34.91 -15.37 35.11
C HIS A 673 35.81 -14.14 35.11
N GLY A 674 36.44 -13.84 36.26
CA GLY A 674 37.31 -12.68 36.41
C GLY A 674 38.70 -13.05 36.89
N ILE A 675 39.73 -12.54 36.21
CA ILE A 675 41.14 -12.72 36.57
C ILE A 675 41.67 -11.41 37.14
N LYS A 676 42.33 -11.47 38.30
CA LYS A 676 42.97 -10.29 38.90
C LYS A 676 44.30 -10.04 38.20
N LYS A 677 44.44 -8.88 37.55
CA LYS A 677 45.70 -8.43 36.92
C LYS A 677 46.04 -7.04 37.48
N GLY A 678 46.92 -6.99 38.47
CA GLY A 678 47.19 -5.78 39.26
C GLY A 678 45.96 -5.31 40.04
N ASN A 679 45.62 -4.02 39.94
CA ASN A 679 44.45 -3.41 40.60
C ASN A 679 43.13 -3.57 39.81
N LYS A 680 43.15 -4.27 38.66
CA LYS A 680 41.98 -4.45 37.79
C LYS A 680 41.51 -5.90 37.81
N LYS A 681 40.19 -6.11 37.85
CA LYS A 681 39.55 -7.40 37.60
C LYS A 681 39.15 -7.45 36.12
N ILE A 682 39.86 -8.27 35.36
CA ILE A 682 39.65 -8.46 33.93
C ILE A 682 38.63 -9.58 33.72
N LEU A 683 37.59 -9.32 32.94
CA LEU A 683 36.43 -10.19 32.81
C LEU A 683 36.46 -10.93 31.46
N TYR A 684 36.13 -12.20 31.50
CA TYR A 684 36.05 -13.06 30.33
C TYR A 684 34.77 -13.89 30.38
N PRO A 685 34.12 -14.14 29.23
CA PRO A 685 33.05 -15.13 29.13
C PRO A 685 33.53 -16.53 29.53
N ASN A 686 32.67 -17.31 30.18
CA ASN A 686 32.96 -18.69 30.59
C ASN A 686 32.33 -19.70 29.62
N PHE A 687 33.07 -20.06 28.58
CA PHE A 687 32.59 -20.96 27.52
C PHE A 687 32.56 -22.46 27.89
N LYS A 688 32.99 -22.83 29.11
CA LYS A 688 33.04 -24.23 29.59
C LYS A 688 31.84 -24.65 30.44
N ALA A 689 30.85 -23.78 30.64
CA ALA A 689 29.72 -24.11 31.49
C ALA A 689 28.80 -25.13 30.79
N GLU A 690 29.00 -26.42 31.06
CA GLU A 690 28.09 -27.49 30.67
C GLU A 690 26.79 -27.40 31.49
N PHE A 691 25.72 -26.88 30.88
CA PHE A 691 24.40 -26.83 31.50
C PHE A 691 23.49 -27.90 30.90
N PHE A 692 23.58 -29.10 31.47
CA PHE A 692 22.52 -30.09 31.75
C PHE A 692 23.22 -31.42 32.09
N ASN A 693 23.65 -31.60 33.34
CA ASN A 693 23.63 -32.94 33.91
C ASN A 693 22.24 -33.09 34.53
N GLY A 694 21.43 -34.00 33.97
CA GLY A 694 20.20 -34.43 34.60
C GLY A 694 20.53 -34.85 36.03
N LYS A 695 19.92 -34.18 37.01
CA LYS A 695 19.74 -34.79 38.32
C LYS A 695 18.83 -36.00 38.09
N LYS A 696 19.41 -37.19 38.22
CA LYS A 696 18.71 -38.29 38.87
C LYS A 696 18.65 -37.92 40.35
N GLU A 697 17.49 -37.46 40.79
CA GLU A 697 16.89 -37.78 42.09
C GLU A 697 15.39 -37.92 41.85
#